data_AF-A0A5C7IQL7-F1
#
_entry.id   AF-A0A5C7IQL7-F1
#
_cell.length_a   1.000
_cell.length_b   1.000
_cell.length_c   1.000
_cell.angle_alpha   90.00
_cell.angle_beta   90.00
_cell.angle_gamma   90.00
#
_symmetry.space_group_name_H-M   'P 1'
#
loop_
_entity.id
_entity.type
_entity.pdbx_description
1 polymer ?
#
loop_
_entity_poly.entity_id
_entity_poly.type
_entity_poly.pdbx_seq_one_letter_code
_entity_poly.pdbx_strand_id
1 'polypeptide(L)'
;MATKPQLFQSLLVFSLVVVAAHGGGIAIYWGQNGNEGTLTETCATGKYTHVNIAFLNKFGGGQTPELNLAGHCNPATGACRVVSAAVESCQSRGIKVMLSIGGGIGNYSLTSESDAKTVAEYLYNNFLGGKSSNRPLGDAVLDGVDFDIELGSTLHYDDLCPFPDRLLGAAIETGLFDAVWVQFYNNQPCQYSSGSAQRLLESWERWASSVVVGKLFMGLPAAPAAAGSGYIPPEVLVSEVLPLIKKSEKYGGVMLWSRFHDVNNGYSDSLSTLFESYSVRVTPVTVDFVSCGDMLEIKKLSFPADSSLLSVIAAAKIADIPLLSVIAAAKLADIPLSMDTSGAAPTFIFSNGLKSREAYVLLRYIGRVGNLYGQNEYECGQIDEWLEYALAFLSGSEIETASNYVDMYLEKRTLLIGDCLSIADIAIWSALSKRGLRFAPEPSGYLHIGHSKAALLNQYFAQRYQGQLIVRFDDTNPAKESNEFVDNLLKDIETLGIKYEAVTYTSDYFPDLMEMAETLIRRGKAYQMKRERMVGIESKCRNNSVEDNMKLWEEMIEGSERGLQCCLRGKLDMQDPNKSLRDPVYYRCNPLPHHRIGSKYKIYPTYDFACPFVDARQGISHELRSSEYHDRNAQYYRIQEDMGMRKVHIYEFSRLNMVCTFLSKHNLLWFVQNGKVDGWDDPRFPTIQGIVRRGLKVEALIQFILEQGASKNLNLMEWDKLWTINKKIIDPVCPRHTAVIEERRVLLTLTNGPDEPFVRIMPRHKKYEGAGEKETTFTKRIWLDHEDAKSVSVDEEVTLKDWGNAVVKEISKDQDGNVTQLTRVLHLEGSVKTTKLKLTWLPKTSELVNLTLVGFDYLITKKKLEGENFIDVQDLTLLLLEILTSEI
;
A
#
# COMPACT_ATOMS: atom_id res chain seq x y z
N MET A 1 42.47 28.48 -29.34
CA MET A 1 41.05 28.55 -29.77
C MET A 1 40.38 27.24 -29.45
N ALA A 2 39.05 27.25 -29.31
CA ALA A 2 38.12 26.09 -29.30
C ALA A 2 38.40 24.95 -28.29
N THR A 3 37.56 24.93 -27.26
CA THR A 3 37.38 23.90 -26.21
C THR A 3 36.71 22.61 -26.72
N LYS A 4 36.80 21.52 -25.92
CA LYS A 4 35.87 20.38 -25.96
C LYS A 4 34.48 20.80 -25.43
N PRO A 5 33.39 20.08 -25.76
CA PRO A 5 32.91 18.98 -24.88
C PRO A 5 32.42 17.75 -25.74
N GLN A 6 31.79 16.66 -25.26
CA GLN A 6 31.47 16.13 -23.91
C GLN A 6 31.56 14.57 -23.92
N LEU A 7 30.75 13.84 -23.13
CA LEU A 7 30.55 12.38 -23.19
C LEU A 7 29.03 12.03 -23.16
N PHE A 8 28.70 10.77 -23.46
CA PHE A 8 27.35 10.20 -23.41
C PHE A 8 26.62 10.37 -22.06
N GLN A 9 25.29 10.52 -22.12
CA GLN A 9 24.36 10.16 -21.04
C GLN A 9 23.39 9.09 -21.52
N SER A 10 23.06 8.12 -20.66
CA SER A 10 22.04 7.11 -20.92
C SER A 10 20.65 7.67 -20.61
N LEU A 11 19.66 7.41 -21.47
CA LEU A 11 18.26 7.72 -21.12
C LEU A 11 17.76 6.78 -20.02
N LEU A 12 17.20 7.36 -18.97
CA LEU A 12 16.43 6.67 -17.95
C LEU A 12 14.97 7.11 -18.12
N VAL A 13 14.13 6.24 -18.69
CA VAL A 13 12.72 6.55 -18.95
C VAL A 13 11.94 6.45 -17.64
N PHE A 14 11.59 7.60 -17.06
CA PHE A 14 10.61 7.66 -15.97
C PHE A 14 9.20 7.53 -16.55
N SER A 15 8.57 6.39 -16.32
CA SER A 15 7.11 6.28 -16.46
C SER A 15 6.44 7.03 -15.30
N LEU A 16 5.91 8.23 -15.56
CA LEU A 16 5.01 8.89 -14.62
C LEU A 16 3.74 8.06 -14.47
N VAL A 17 3.50 7.52 -13.28
CA VAL A 17 2.15 7.11 -12.86
C VAL A 17 1.48 8.36 -12.27
N VAL A 18 0.61 8.99 -13.06
CA VAL A 18 -0.18 10.13 -12.59
C VAL A 18 -1.27 9.61 -11.65
N VAL A 19 -1.15 9.95 -10.36
CA VAL A 19 -2.21 9.72 -9.36
C VAL A 19 -3.01 11.02 -9.24
N ALA A 20 -4.29 10.99 -9.58
CA ALA A 20 -5.13 12.18 -9.59
C ALA A 20 -5.64 12.54 -8.18
N ALA A 21 -5.06 13.59 -7.59
CA ALA A 21 -5.67 14.29 -6.44
C ALA A 21 -6.97 14.99 -6.87
N HIS A 22 -7.96 15.06 -5.98
CA HIS A 22 -9.35 15.34 -6.34
C HIS A 22 -9.78 16.79 -6.11
N GLY A 23 -9.13 17.71 -6.82
CA GLY A 23 -9.56 19.10 -6.94
C GLY A 23 -10.88 19.18 -7.71
N GLY A 24 -11.99 19.41 -7.00
CA GLY A 24 -13.31 19.20 -7.55
C GLY A 24 -13.68 20.13 -8.71
N GLY A 25 -13.62 19.61 -9.94
CA GLY A 25 -13.63 20.37 -11.20
C GLY A 25 -15.01 20.65 -11.81
N ILE A 26 -15.03 21.06 -13.08
CA ILE A 26 -16.27 21.32 -13.81
C ILE A 26 -16.66 20.09 -14.65
N ALA A 27 -17.90 19.66 -14.50
CA ALA A 27 -18.57 18.68 -15.35
C ALA A 27 -19.53 19.40 -16.32
N ILE A 28 -19.62 18.95 -17.58
CA ILE A 28 -20.42 19.61 -18.62
C ILE A 28 -21.20 18.59 -19.47
N TYR A 29 -22.44 18.92 -19.82
CA TYR A 29 -23.20 18.17 -20.83
C TYR A 29 -22.95 18.75 -22.23
N TRP A 30 -22.67 17.88 -23.20
CA TRP A 30 -22.48 18.19 -24.62
C TRP A 30 -23.33 17.25 -25.49
N GLY A 31 -23.91 17.76 -26.59
CA GLY A 31 -24.85 17.03 -27.46
C GLY A 31 -26.31 17.47 -27.30
N GLN A 32 -26.59 18.47 -26.46
CA GLN A 32 -27.94 19.01 -26.24
C GLN A 32 -28.34 20.12 -27.23
N ASN A 33 -27.39 20.74 -27.93
CA ASN A 33 -27.68 21.76 -28.94
C ASN A 33 -26.66 21.74 -30.08
N GLY A 34 -27.12 21.75 -31.34
CA GLY A 34 -26.24 21.81 -32.51
C GLY A 34 -25.33 23.05 -32.60
N ASN A 35 -25.57 24.10 -31.80
CA ASN A 35 -24.80 25.35 -31.81
C ASN A 35 -23.80 25.49 -30.64
N GLU A 36 -23.38 24.39 -30.00
CA GLU A 36 -22.47 24.42 -28.83
C GLU A 36 -21.00 24.05 -29.12
N GLY A 37 -20.63 23.98 -30.40
CA GLY A 37 -19.31 23.56 -30.87
C GLY A 37 -19.13 22.03 -30.87
N THR A 38 -18.00 21.55 -31.36
CA THR A 38 -17.68 20.11 -31.36
C THR A 38 -17.24 19.61 -29.98
N LEU A 39 -17.30 18.30 -29.77
CA LEU A 39 -16.74 17.64 -28.59
C LEU A 39 -15.23 17.92 -28.46
N THR A 40 -14.48 17.89 -29.58
CA THR A 40 -13.05 18.22 -29.62
C THR A 40 -12.76 19.64 -29.16
N GLU A 41 -13.54 20.64 -29.62
CA GLU A 41 -13.41 22.03 -29.17
C GLU A 41 -13.78 22.19 -27.70
N THR A 42 -14.82 21.50 -27.24
CA THR A 42 -15.25 21.49 -25.83
C THR A 42 -14.14 20.96 -24.92
N CYS A 43 -13.54 19.82 -25.26
CA CYS A 43 -12.40 19.25 -24.54
C CYS A 43 -11.08 20.03 -24.73
N ALA A 44 -10.96 20.84 -25.78
CA ALA A 44 -9.80 21.70 -25.99
C ALA A 44 -9.82 22.97 -25.13
N THR A 45 -10.91 23.28 -24.42
CA THR A 45 -10.98 24.46 -23.54
C THR A 45 -10.21 24.33 -22.22
N GLY A 46 -9.83 23.12 -21.80
CA GLY A 46 -9.18 22.85 -20.50
C GLY A 46 -10.13 22.78 -19.31
N LYS A 47 -11.13 23.67 -19.27
CA LYS A 47 -12.14 23.89 -18.22
C LYS A 47 -12.78 22.67 -17.54
N TYR A 48 -12.93 21.54 -18.22
CA TYR A 48 -13.80 20.44 -17.80
C TYR A 48 -13.02 19.17 -17.46
N THR A 49 -13.37 18.53 -16.35
CA THR A 49 -12.81 17.22 -15.96
C THR A 49 -13.70 16.04 -16.39
N HIS A 50 -15.00 16.30 -16.64
CA HIS A 50 -15.98 15.32 -17.10
C HIS A 50 -16.85 15.93 -18.22
N VAL A 51 -17.09 15.16 -19.28
CA VAL A 51 -18.04 15.52 -20.35
C VAL A 51 -19.07 14.40 -20.52
N ASN A 52 -20.35 14.74 -20.37
CA ASN A 52 -21.46 13.83 -20.62
C ASN A 52 -21.97 14.03 -22.05
N ILE A 53 -21.89 12.98 -22.85
CA ILE A 53 -22.47 12.92 -24.19
C ILE A 53 -23.96 12.65 -24.04
N ALA A 54 -24.76 13.67 -24.34
CA ALA A 54 -26.20 13.71 -24.19
C ALA A 54 -26.88 13.50 -25.56
N PHE A 55 -27.82 12.57 -25.76
CA PHE A 55 -28.34 11.53 -24.84
C PHE A 55 -28.60 10.21 -25.58
N LEU A 56 -28.55 9.09 -24.86
CA LEU A 56 -29.30 7.87 -25.23
C LEU A 56 -30.71 7.98 -24.65
N ASN A 57 -31.61 8.68 -25.34
CA ASN A 57 -32.95 9.03 -24.83
C ASN A 57 -34.05 8.01 -25.20
N LYS A 58 -33.66 6.79 -25.55
CA LYS A 58 -34.57 5.69 -25.91
C LYS A 58 -33.91 4.35 -25.63
N PHE A 59 -34.51 3.53 -24.76
CA PHE A 59 -34.06 2.18 -24.37
C PHE A 59 -35.12 1.49 -23.50
N GLY A 60 -34.97 0.18 -23.26
CA GLY A 60 -35.88 -0.61 -22.44
C GLY A 60 -37.26 -0.85 -23.07
N GLY A 61 -38.07 -1.69 -22.45
CA GLY A 61 -39.35 -2.17 -23.00
C GLY A 61 -39.18 -2.97 -24.30
N GLY A 62 -38.01 -3.60 -24.51
CA GLY A 62 -37.69 -4.34 -25.73
C GLY A 62 -37.51 -3.50 -27.01
N GLN A 63 -37.46 -2.17 -26.92
CA GLN A 63 -37.23 -1.31 -28.09
C GLN A 63 -35.74 -1.19 -28.44
N THR A 64 -35.43 -1.00 -29.74
CA THR A 64 -34.05 -0.69 -30.18
C THR A 64 -33.59 0.63 -29.56
N PRO A 65 -32.46 0.66 -28.82
CA PRO A 65 -31.96 1.89 -28.24
C PRO A 65 -31.49 2.89 -29.30
N GLU A 66 -31.67 4.19 -29.02
CA GLU A 66 -31.41 5.26 -29.98
C GLU A 66 -30.73 6.45 -29.29
N LEU A 67 -29.77 7.03 -30.00
CA LEU A 67 -28.97 8.18 -29.57
C LEU A 67 -29.54 9.46 -30.20
N ASN A 68 -29.47 10.58 -29.51
CA ASN A 68 -29.83 11.89 -30.02
C ASN A 68 -28.80 12.93 -29.55
N LEU A 69 -27.90 13.35 -30.43
CA LEU A 69 -26.90 14.40 -30.18
C LEU A 69 -27.31 15.74 -30.80
N ALA A 70 -28.59 16.12 -30.68
CA ALA A 70 -29.15 17.41 -31.12
C ALA A 70 -28.77 17.91 -32.53
N GLY A 71 -28.52 16.99 -33.47
CA GLY A 71 -28.14 17.28 -34.85
C GLY A 71 -26.63 17.26 -35.17
N HIS A 72 -25.74 17.08 -34.18
CA HIS A 72 -24.28 16.94 -34.40
C HIS A 72 -23.91 15.74 -35.29
N CYS A 73 -24.75 14.71 -35.32
CA CYS A 73 -24.62 13.55 -36.21
C CYS A 73 -25.99 12.86 -36.41
N ASN A 74 -26.08 11.97 -37.41
CA ASN A 74 -27.24 11.11 -37.63
C ASN A 74 -26.91 9.65 -37.22
N PRO A 75 -27.45 9.14 -36.11
CA PRO A 75 -27.12 7.79 -35.63
C PRO A 75 -27.79 6.70 -36.48
N ALA A 76 -28.95 6.94 -37.08
CA ALA A 76 -29.64 6.00 -37.95
C ALA A 76 -28.86 5.70 -39.25
N THR A 77 -27.90 6.55 -39.63
CA THR A 77 -26.96 6.31 -40.75
C THR A 77 -25.57 5.85 -40.29
N GLY A 78 -25.34 5.68 -38.99
CA GLY A 78 -24.02 5.38 -38.42
C GLY A 78 -23.02 6.54 -38.47
N ALA A 79 -23.44 7.75 -38.87
CA ALA A 79 -22.55 8.91 -39.03
C ALA A 79 -21.92 9.37 -37.70
N CYS A 80 -22.54 9.04 -36.56
CA CYS A 80 -22.01 9.35 -35.23
C CYS A 80 -20.67 8.67 -34.90
N ARG A 81 -20.19 7.72 -35.72
CA ARG A 81 -18.82 7.16 -35.61
C ARG A 81 -17.70 8.20 -35.74
N VAL A 82 -17.99 9.38 -36.30
CA VAL A 82 -17.07 10.52 -36.33
C VAL A 82 -16.67 11.01 -34.92
N VAL A 83 -17.47 10.72 -33.90
CA VAL A 83 -17.24 11.13 -32.51
C VAL A 83 -16.11 10.34 -31.84
N SER A 84 -15.75 9.14 -32.32
CA SER A 84 -14.69 8.27 -31.76
C SER A 84 -13.38 9.04 -31.49
N ALA A 85 -12.83 9.68 -32.52
CA ALA A 85 -11.57 10.43 -32.41
C ALA A 85 -11.68 11.68 -31.51
N ALA A 86 -12.88 12.21 -31.31
CA ALA A 86 -13.12 13.31 -30.37
C ALA A 86 -13.10 12.81 -28.93
N VAL A 87 -13.73 11.65 -28.63
CA VAL A 87 -13.66 10.97 -27.32
C VAL A 87 -12.20 10.68 -26.95
N GLU A 88 -11.45 10.04 -27.86
CA GLU A 88 -10.03 9.70 -27.66
C GLU A 88 -9.17 10.97 -27.43
N SER A 89 -9.49 12.08 -28.10
CA SER A 89 -8.86 13.40 -27.92
C SER A 89 -9.20 14.06 -26.58
N CYS A 90 -10.37 13.80 -26.00
CA CYS A 90 -10.73 14.22 -24.64
C CYS A 90 -9.99 13.38 -23.59
N GLN A 91 -10.03 12.05 -23.72
CA GLN A 91 -9.42 11.11 -22.78
C GLN A 91 -7.90 11.28 -22.71
N SER A 92 -7.23 11.54 -23.83
CA SER A 92 -5.78 11.87 -23.87
C SER A 92 -5.40 13.18 -23.17
N ARG A 93 -6.39 14.00 -22.76
CA ARG A 93 -6.21 15.21 -21.94
C ARG A 93 -6.56 14.98 -20.45
N GLY A 94 -6.92 13.75 -20.06
CA GLY A 94 -7.37 13.43 -18.71
C GLY A 94 -8.84 13.77 -18.42
N ILE A 95 -9.62 14.11 -19.45
CA ILE A 95 -11.05 14.43 -19.33
C ILE A 95 -11.84 13.12 -19.47
N LYS A 96 -12.62 12.74 -18.45
CA LYS A 96 -13.52 11.58 -18.55
C LYS A 96 -14.68 11.88 -19.49
N VAL A 97 -15.00 10.96 -20.40
CA VAL A 97 -16.14 11.08 -21.32
C VAL A 97 -17.13 9.96 -21.04
N MET A 98 -18.36 10.33 -20.69
CA MET A 98 -19.42 9.41 -20.28
C MET A 98 -20.63 9.51 -21.21
N LEU A 99 -21.40 8.43 -21.36
CA LEU A 99 -22.70 8.48 -22.04
C LEU A 99 -23.78 8.83 -21.04
N SER A 100 -24.55 9.89 -21.27
CA SER A 100 -25.77 10.15 -20.50
C SER A 100 -26.96 9.39 -21.11
N ILE A 101 -27.69 8.66 -20.28
CA ILE A 101 -28.91 7.94 -20.67
C ILE A 101 -30.14 8.60 -20.04
N GLY A 102 -31.21 8.76 -20.81
CA GLY A 102 -32.47 9.35 -20.34
C GLY A 102 -32.75 10.76 -20.90
N GLY A 103 -32.83 11.75 -20.01
CA GLY A 103 -33.24 13.13 -20.25
C GLY A 103 -34.76 13.33 -20.27
N GLY A 104 -35.23 14.53 -19.93
CA GLY A 104 -36.66 14.90 -19.89
C GLY A 104 -37.40 14.90 -21.22
N ILE A 105 -36.73 14.55 -22.33
CA ILE A 105 -37.34 14.33 -23.65
C ILE A 105 -36.81 13.01 -24.23
N GLY A 106 -37.62 11.95 -24.14
CA GLY A 106 -37.26 10.63 -24.64
C GLY A 106 -38.43 9.64 -24.61
N ASN A 107 -38.15 8.38 -24.94
CA ASN A 107 -39.06 7.25 -24.75
C ASN A 107 -38.28 6.08 -24.15
N TYR A 108 -38.14 6.06 -22.82
CA TYR A 108 -37.42 5.03 -22.10
C TYR A 108 -38.14 4.63 -20.81
N SER A 109 -38.06 3.34 -20.49
CA SER A 109 -38.41 2.78 -19.18
C SER A 109 -37.91 1.34 -19.13
N LEU A 110 -37.43 0.91 -17.97
CA LEU A 110 -37.18 -0.50 -17.70
C LEU A 110 -38.49 -1.17 -17.26
N THR A 111 -38.69 -2.41 -17.70
CA THR A 111 -39.96 -3.16 -17.54
C THR A 111 -39.81 -4.48 -16.79
N SER A 112 -38.58 -4.96 -16.59
CA SER A 112 -38.22 -6.12 -15.77
C SER A 112 -36.71 -6.17 -15.54
N GLU A 113 -36.26 -6.99 -14.60
CA GLU A 113 -34.84 -7.36 -14.40
C GLU A 113 -34.16 -7.84 -15.69
N SER A 114 -34.88 -8.61 -16.53
CA SER A 114 -34.36 -9.13 -17.80
C SER A 114 -34.19 -8.02 -18.86
N ASP A 115 -35.10 -7.05 -18.88
CA ASP A 115 -35.05 -5.88 -19.75
C ASP A 115 -33.93 -4.91 -19.31
N ALA A 116 -33.75 -4.72 -18.00
CA ALA A 116 -32.61 -4.01 -17.43
C ALA A 116 -31.27 -4.66 -17.80
N LYS A 117 -31.13 -5.98 -17.64
CA LYS A 117 -29.93 -6.74 -18.05
C LYS A 117 -29.66 -6.63 -19.55
N THR A 118 -30.69 -6.70 -20.38
CA THR A 118 -30.58 -6.49 -21.84
C THR A 118 -30.05 -5.09 -22.18
N VAL A 119 -30.51 -4.05 -21.47
CA VAL A 119 -30.00 -2.68 -21.62
C VAL A 119 -28.55 -2.56 -21.11
N ALA A 120 -28.20 -3.19 -19.99
CA ALA A 120 -26.83 -3.21 -19.47
C ALA A 120 -25.83 -3.88 -20.44
N GLU A 121 -26.19 -5.05 -20.99
CA GLU A 121 -25.39 -5.74 -22.01
C GLU A 121 -25.25 -4.92 -23.29
N TYR A 122 -26.31 -4.20 -23.71
CA TYR A 122 -26.25 -3.28 -24.84
C TYR A 122 -25.27 -2.13 -24.59
N LEU A 123 -25.36 -1.45 -23.43
CA LEU A 123 -24.47 -0.36 -23.04
C LEU A 123 -23.01 -0.83 -22.99
N TYR A 124 -22.76 -1.97 -22.33
CA TYR A 124 -21.43 -2.54 -22.19
C TYR A 124 -20.78 -2.87 -23.55
N ASN A 125 -21.52 -3.50 -24.46
CA ASN A 125 -20.97 -3.94 -25.75
C ASN A 125 -20.86 -2.84 -26.81
N ASN A 126 -21.66 -1.77 -26.71
CA ASN A 126 -21.73 -0.72 -27.73
C ASN A 126 -21.02 0.59 -27.36
N PHE A 127 -20.75 0.84 -26.07
CA PHE A 127 -20.14 2.08 -25.59
C PHE A 127 -18.97 1.87 -24.61
N LEU A 128 -19.00 0.82 -23.78
CA LEU A 128 -17.92 0.48 -22.85
C LEU A 128 -16.99 -0.60 -23.45
N GLY A 129 -16.25 -1.32 -22.61
CA GLY A 129 -15.20 -2.29 -22.98
C GLY A 129 -15.69 -3.63 -23.57
N GLY A 130 -16.99 -3.84 -23.74
CA GLY A 130 -17.53 -4.97 -24.49
C GLY A 130 -17.37 -4.80 -26.01
N LYS A 131 -17.90 -5.74 -26.79
CA LYS A 131 -17.66 -5.78 -28.25
C LYS A 131 -18.95 -5.91 -29.06
N SER A 132 -19.05 -5.06 -30.08
CA SER A 132 -20.14 -5.01 -31.06
C SER A 132 -19.58 -4.59 -32.41
N SER A 133 -20.10 -5.13 -33.52
CA SER A 133 -19.78 -4.64 -34.87
C SER A 133 -20.46 -3.30 -35.22
N ASN A 134 -21.43 -2.89 -34.39
CA ASN A 134 -22.35 -1.79 -34.65
C ASN A 134 -22.30 -0.69 -33.57
N ARG A 135 -21.14 -0.45 -32.96
CA ARG A 135 -20.93 0.62 -31.97
C ARG A 135 -21.38 1.99 -32.55
N PRO A 136 -22.30 2.73 -31.89
CA PRO A 136 -22.85 3.99 -32.43
C PRO A 136 -21.85 5.14 -32.53
N LEU A 137 -20.91 5.24 -31.58
CA LEU A 137 -19.88 6.28 -31.54
C LEU A 137 -18.54 5.87 -32.17
N GLY A 138 -18.45 4.66 -32.73
CA GLY A 138 -17.20 4.09 -33.25
C GLY A 138 -16.49 3.20 -32.23
N ASP A 139 -15.19 2.98 -32.42
CA ASP A 139 -14.43 2.01 -31.63
C ASP A 139 -13.99 2.55 -30.25
N ALA A 140 -14.13 3.87 -30.02
CA ALA A 140 -13.90 4.50 -28.72
C ALA A 140 -14.67 3.83 -27.57
N VAL A 141 -14.02 3.74 -26.42
CA VAL A 141 -14.54 3.17 -25.17
C VAL A 141 -14.72 4.32 -24.18
N LEU A 142 -15.95 4.52 -23.71
CA LEU A 142 -16.27 5.59 -22.75
C LEU A 142 -15.84 5.22 -21.32
N ASP A 143 -15.55 6.24 -20.52
CA ASP A 143 -15.09 6.10 -19.12
C ASP A 143 -16.21 5.70 -18.15
N GLY A 144 -17.48 5.83 -18.56
CA GLY A 144 -18.63 5.53 -17.72
C GLY A 144 -19.98 5.79 -18.38
N VAL A 145 -21.04 5.59 -17.59
CA VAL A 145 -22.43 5.89 -17.94
C VAL A 145 -23.01 6.79 -16.86
N ASP A 146 -23.66 7.85 -17.30
CA ASP A 146 -24.41 8.81 -16.50
C ASP A 146 -25.92 8.55 -16.65
N PHE A 147 -26.67 8.72 -15.57
CA PHE A 147 -28.07 8.36 -15.48
C PHE A 147 -28.91 9.62 -15.24
N ASP A 148 -29.54 10.14 -16.29
CA ASP A 148 -30.41 11.32 -16.23
C ASP A 148 -31.88 10.89 -16.34
N ILE A 149 -32.36 10.15 -15.34
CA ILE A 149 -33.67 9.51 -15.39
C ILE A 149 -34.77 10.46 -14.89
N GLU A 150 -35.37 11.20 -15.82
CA GLU A 150 -36.52 12.09 -15.56
C GLU A 150 -37.89 11.42 -15.79
N LEU A 151 -37.94 10.35 -16.60
CA LEU A 151 -39.17 9.71 -17.11
C LEU A 151 -39.22 8.19 -16.84
N GLY A 152 -40.42 7.61 -16.99
CA GLY A 152 -40.65 6.17 -16.95
C GLY A 152 -41.03 5.61 -15.57
N SER A 153 -40.76 4.32 -15.37
CA SER A 153 -40.92 3.60 -14.11
C SER A 153 -39.89 4.04 -13.05
N THR A 154 -40.16 3.79 -11.77
CA THR A 154 -39.14 3.86 -10.69
C THR A 154 -38.43 2.53 -10.44
N LEU A 155 -38.81 1.47 -11.17
CA LEU A 155 -38.38 0.08 -10.94
C LEU A 155 -37.35 -0.39 -11.96
N HIS A 156 -36.52 -1.35 -11.58
CA HIS A 156 -35.51 -2.03 -12.40
C HIS A 156 -34.30 -1.16 -12.79
N TYR A 157 -34.26 0.11 -12.38
CA TYR A 157 -32.99 0.85 -12.27
C TYR A 157 -32.16 0.33 -11.08
N ASP A 158 -32.77 -0.36 -10.11
CA ASP A 158 -32.10 -1.14 -9.07
C ASP A 158 -31.49 -2.46 -9.57
N ASP A 159 -32.03 -3.04 -10.66
CA ASP A 159 -31.32 -4.08 -11.42
C ASP A 159 -30.11 -3.51 -12.20
N LEU A 160 -29.95 -2.18 -12.18
CA LEU A 160 -28.74 -1.42 -12.54
C LEU A 160 -28.08 -0.74 -11.30
N CYS A 161 -28.35 -1.26 -10.07
CA CYS A 161 -27.88 -0.89 -8.69
C CYS A 161 -28.86 -0.01 -7.84
N PRO A 162 -29.21 -0.32 -6.55
CA PRO A 162 -30.11 0.49 -5.65
C PRO A 162 -29.47 1.56 -4.67
N PHE A 163 -30.02 2.54 -3.88
CA PHE A 163 -31.29 3.32 -3.48
C PHE A 163 -30.96 4.68 -2.76
N PRO A 164 -31.64 5.85 -2.64
CA PRO A 164 -32.59 6.59 -3.46
C PRO A 164 -32.25 8.09 -3.80
N ASP A 165 -32.65 8.52 -5.01
CA ASP A 165 -33.20 9.83 -5.42
C ASP A 165 -34.77 9.75 -5.37
N ARG A 166 -35.57 10.13 -6.38
CA ARG A 166 -36.98 9.72 -6.60
C ARG A 166 -37.16 8.67 -7.71
N LEU A 167 -36.40 8.76 -8.81
CA LEU A 167 -36.44 7.80 -9.94
C LEU A 167 -35.21 6.89 -9.92
N LEU A 168 -34.03 7.52 -9.85
CA LEU A 168 -32.85 6.93 -9.19
C LEU A 168 -33.03 6.90 -7.67
N GLY A 169 -34.27 7.18 -7.21
CA GLY A 169 -34.93 6.56 -6.05
C GLY A 169 -34.68 5.06 -5.97
N ALA A 170 -34.59 4.41 -7.13
CA ALA A 170 -34.03 3.07 -7.25
C ALA A 170 -32.65 2.93 -6.56
N ALA A 171 -31.69 3.88 -6.73
CA ALA A 171 -30.31 3.61 -7.20
C ALA A 171 -28.98 3.98 -6.42
N ILE A 172 -28.94 4.86 -5.41
CA ILE A 172 -27.66 5.50 -4.95
C ILE A 172 -26.85 4.82 -3.77
N GLU A 173 -27.47 4.05 -2.88
CA GLU A 173 -26.96 3.54 -1.57
C GLU A 173 -26.05 2.31 -1.66
N THR A 174 -26.08 1.57 -2.76
CA THR A 174 -25.12 0.50 -3.05
C THR A 174 -23.66 0.97 -2.92
N GLY A 175 -23.42 2.28 -3.08
CA GLY A 175 -22.08 2.84 -3.20
C GLY A 175 -21.41 2.48 -4.53
N LEU A 176 -22.18 2.02 -5.53
CA LEU A 176 -21.66 1.65 -6.86
C LEU A 176 -21.57 2.84 -7.83
N PHE A 177 -22.05 4.01 -7.43
CA PHE A 177 -21.81 5.28 -8.14
C PHE A 177 -20.52 5.94 -7.61
N ASP A 178 -19.55 6.17 -8.51
CA ASP A 178 -18.34 6.97 -8.20
C ASP A 178 -18.71 8.42 -7.85
N ALA A 179 -19.70 8.99 -8.54
CA ALA A 179 -20.16 10.36 -8.37
C ALA A 179 -21.68 10.50 -8.56
N VAL A 180 -22.30 11.45 -7.84
CA VAL A 180 -23.72 11.84 -8.01
C VAL A 180 -23.83 13.35 -8.29
N TRP A 181 -24.66 13.70 -9.26
CA TRP A 181 -24.72 15.01 -9.89
C TRP A 181 -26.03 15.70 -9.52
N VAL A 182 -26.07 16.34 -8.35
CA VAL A 182 -27.33 16.78 -7.71
C VAL A 182 -27.86 18.06 -8.35
N GLN A 183 -29.08 18.02 -8.90
CA GLN A 183 -29.76 19.17 -9.50
C GLN A 183 -30.21 20.19 -8.43
N PHE A 184 -29.59 21.37 -8.39
CA PHE A 184 -29.95 22.47 -7.47
C PHE A 184 -30.75 23.60 -8.15
N TYR A 185 -31.48 23.28 -9.22
CA TYR A 185 -32.35 24.19 -9.96
C TYR A 185 -33.69 23.53 -10.33
N ASN A 186 -34.69 24.33 -10.73
CA ASN A 186 -36.09 23.92 -10.91
C ASN A 186 -36.76 23.25 -9.69
N ASN A 187 -36.15 23.33 -8.50
CA ASN A 187 -36.49 22.55 -7.32
C ASN A 187 -36.60 23.48 -6.08
N GLN A 188 -37.71 24.20 -5.95
CA GLN A 188 -37.94 25.27 -4.96
C GLN A 188 -37.61 24.94 -3.48
N PRO A 189 -37.76 23.69 -3.00
CA PRO A 189 -37.35 23.32 -1.64
C PRO A 189 -35.83 23.38 -1.38
N CYS A 190 -34.98 23.11 -2.38
CA CYS A 190 -33.53 22.97 -2.20
C CYS A 190 -32.66 23.90 -3.08
N GLN A 191 -33.23 24.60 -4.05
CA GLN A 191 -32.47 25.52 -4.91
C GLN A 191 -32.12 26.85 -4.22
N TYR A 192 -31.18 27.59 -4.82
CA TYR A 192 -30.94 28.99 -4.49
C TYR A 192 -32.20 29.85 -4.71
N SER A 193 -32.47 30.74 -3.77
CA SER A 193 -33.52 31.76 -3.87
C SER A 193 -32.87 33.14 -3.86
N SER A 194 -33.38 34.10 -4.62
CA SER A 194 -32.74 35.42 -4.81
C SER A 194 -32.37 36.09 -3.49
N GLY A 195 -31.07 36.17 -3.18
CA GLY A 195 -30.53 36.72 -1.92
C GLY A 195 -30.39 35.72 -0.76
N SER A 196 -30.50 34.40 -0.98
CA SER A 196 -30.21 33.39 0.05
C SER A 196 -29.83 32.01 -0.53
N ALA A 197 -28.63 31.55 -0.16
CA ALA A 197 -28.18 30.18 -0.38
C ALA A 197 -28.62 29.19 0.72
N GLN A 198 -29.33 29.61 1.77
CA GLN A 198 -29.55 28.79 2.98
C GLN A 198 -30.14 27.40 2.69
N ARG A 199 -31.26 27.32 1.96
CA ARG A 199 -31.92 26.04 1.65
C ARG A 199 -31.05 25.09 0.81
N LEU A 200 -30.22 25.67 -0.04
CA LEU A 200 -29.27 24.93 -0.89
C LEU A 200 -28.13 24.36 -0.05
N LEU A 201 -27.63 25.12 0.93
CA LEU A 201 -26.61 24.65 1.87
C LEU A 201 -27.17 23.58 2.83
N GLU A 202 -28.37 23.80 3.38
CA GLU A 202 -29.08 22.79 4.19
C GLU A 202 -29.33 21.49 3.42
N SER A 203 -29.71 21.59 2.14
CA SER A 203 -29.86 20.44 1.28
C SER A 203 -28.54 19.81 0.86
N TRP A 204 -27.47 20.59 0.65
CA TRP A 204 -26.13 20.07 0.36
C TRP A 204 -25.59 19.26 1.54
N GLU A 205 -25.66 19.78 2.75
CA GLU A 205 -25.23 19.06 3.96
C GLU A 205 -26.03 17.77 4.16
N ARG A 206 -27.33 17.78 3.82
CA ARG A 206 -28.14 16.57 3.81
C ARG A 206 -27.63 15.53 2.80
N TRP A 207 -27.39 15.91 1.54
CA TRP A 207 -26.81 15.01 0.54
C TRP A 207 -25.43 14.50 0.97
N ALA A 208 -24.53 15.39 1.38
CA ALA A 208 -23.18 15.08 1.81
C ALA A 208 -23.13 14.14 3.03
N SER A 209 -24.09 14.23 3.96
CA SER A 209 -24.18 13.33 5.11
C SER A 209 -24.90 12.01 4.81
N SER A 210 -25.88 11.97 3.89
CA SER A 210 -26.74 10.78 3.71
C SER A 210 -26.24 9.74 2.69
N VAL A 211 -25.53 10.12 1.63
CA VAL A 211 -25.17 9.17 0.55
C VAL A 211 -23.85 8.43 0.81
N VAL A 212 -23.70 7.24 0.23
CA VAL A 212 -22.48 6.41 0.35
C VAL A 212 -21.44 6.69 -0.75
N VAL A 213 -21.81 7.46 -1.79
CA VAL A 213 -21.00 7.66 -3.00
C VAL A 213 -19.69 8.45 -2.75
N GLY A 214 -18.71 8.22 -3.63
CA GLY A 214 -17.37 8.81 -3.51
C GLY A 214 -17.35 10.34 -3.64
N LYS A 215 -18.09 10.90 -4.62
CA LYS A 215 -18.11 12.34 -4.90
C LYS A 215 -19.48 12.91 -5.26
N LEU A 216 -19.68 14.20 -4.98
CA LEU A 216 -20.89 14.97 -5.23
C LEU A 216 -20.59 16.20 -6.08
N PHE A 217 -21.33 16.38 -7.18
CA PHE A 217 -21.26 17.55 -8.04
C PHE A 217 -22.51 18.41 -7.85
N MET A 218 -22.33 19.72 -7.69
CA MET A 218 -23.42 20.68 -7.64
C MET A 218 -23.90 21.00 -9.07
N GLY A 219 -25.05 20.45 -9.47
CA GLY A 219 -25.66 20.68 -10.78
C GLY A 219 -26.37 22.03 -10.87
N LEU A 220 -25.96 22.86 -11.83
CA LEU A 220 -26.38 24.25 -12.01
C LEU A 220 -26.74 24.58 -13.46
N PRO A 221 -27.67 25.53 -13.69
CA PRO A 221 -27.95 26.06 -15.01
C PRO A 221 -26.95 27.17 -15.34
N ALA A 222 -26.21 27.03 -16.45
CA ALA A 222 -25.18 28.01 -16.84
C ALA A 222 -25.72 29.39 -17.27
N ALA A 223 -27.04 29.56 -17.39
CA ALA A 223 -27.70 30.83 -17.67
C ALA A 223 -29.13 30.86 -17.08
N PRO A 224 -29.72 32.04 -16.79
CA PRO A 224 -31.12 32.13 -16.34
C PRO A 224 -32.14 31.56 -17.35
N ALA A 225 -31.79 31.52 -18.63
CA ALA A 225 -32.63 30.93 -19.68
C ALA A 225 -32.59 29.39 -19.73
N ALA A 226 -31.68 28.74 -18.99
CA ALA A 226 -31.51 27.29 -18.98
C ALA A 226 -32.37 26.57 -17.91
N ALA A 227 -33.05 27.32 -17.03
CA ALA A 227 -33.91 26.78 -15.99
C ALA A 227 -35.04 27.77 -15.64
N GLY A 228 -36.21 27.27 -15.27
CA GLY A 228 -37.34 28.11 -14.85
C GLY A 228 -37.14 28.77 -13.48
N SER A 229 -36.28 28.22 -12.62
CA SER A 229 -35.81 28.87 -11.39
C SER A 229 -34.53 28.19 -10.83
N GLY A 230 -33.89 28.82 -9.85
CA GLY A 230 -32.70 28.27 -9.16
C GLY A 230 -31.35 28.63 -9.78
N TYR A 231 -31.30 29.54 -10.76
CA TYR A 231 -30.04 30.11 -11.24
C TYR A 231 -29.29 30.86 -10.12
N ILE A 232 -27.99 30.63 -10.02
CA ILE A 232 -27.09 31.28 -9.07
C ILE A 232 -26.16 32.20 -9.86
N PRO A 233 -26.06 33.50 -9.55
CA PRO A 233 -25.05 34.35 -10.16
C PRO A 233 -23.63 33.83 -9.82
N PRO A 234 -22.67 33.79 -10.76
CA PRO A 234 -21.34 33.24 -10.50
C PRO A 234 -20.64 33.87 -9.29
N GLU A 235 -20.77 35.18 -9.11
CA GLU A 235 -20.21 35.92 -7.98
C GLU A 235 -20.78 35.47 -6.62
N VAL A 236 -22.07 35.12 -6.57
CA VAL A 236 -22.72 34.56 -5.38
C VAL A 236 -22.28 33.12 -5.16
N LEU A 237 -22.17 32.32 -6.23
CA LEU A 237 -21.67 30.95 -6.14
C LEU A 237 -20.24 30.93 -5.57
N VAL A 238 -19.36 31.79 -6.10
CA VAL A 238 -17.96 31.95 -5.71
C VAL A 238 -17.79 32.39 -4.26
N SER A 239 -18.61 33.35 -3.79
CA SER A 239 -18.43 34.00 -2.47
C SER A 239 -19.24 33.37 -1.33
N GLU A 240 -20.48 32.94 -1.56
CA GLU A 240 -21.38 32.41 -0.53
C GLU A 240 -21.43 30.88 -0.49
N VAL A 241 -21.36 30.21 -1.65
CA VAL A 241 -21.68 28.78 -1.77
C VAL A 241 -20.44 27.89 -1.78
N LEU A 242 -19.52 28.10 -2.73
CA LEU A 242 -18.31 27.28 -2.90
C LEU A 242 -17.44 27.21 -1.64
N PRO A 243 -17.21 28.29 -0.85
CA PRO A 243 -16.38 28.24 0.35
C PRO A 243 -16.97 27.40 1.50
N LEU A 244 -18.27 27.07 1.42
CA LEU A 244 -18.94 26.21 2.39
C LEU A 244 -18.96 24.76 1.91
N ILE A 245 -19.47 24.50 0.70
CA ILE A 245 -19.62 23.12 0.19
C ILE A 245 -18.28 22.39 -0.03
N LYS A 246 -17.20 23.12 -0.34
CA LYS A 246 -15.84 22.58 -0.50
C LYS A 246 -15.23 22.04 0.80
N LYS A 247 -15.85 22.28 1.97
CA LYS A 247 -15.44 21.69 3.25
C LYS A 247 -15.84 20.21 3.40
N SER A 248 -16.75 19.73 2.56
CA SER A 248 -17.13 18.32 2.54
C SER A 248 -16.09 17.50 1.77
N GLU A 249 -15.59 16.43 2.38
CA GLU A 249 -14.69 15.45 1.72
C GLU A 249 -15.31 14.84 0.46
N LYS A 250 -16.65 14.80 0.37
CA LYS A 250 -17.41 14.35 -0.80
C LYS A 250 -17.53 15.40 -1.89
N TYR A 251 -17.08 16.65 -1.72
CA TYR A 251 -17.11 17.64 -2.80
C TYR A 251 -16.30 17.13 -4.01
N GLY A 252 -16.98 16.98 -5.14
CA GLY A 252 -16.45 16.51 -6.42
C GLY A 252 -16.39 17.60 -7.48
N GLY A 253 -17.18 18.66 -7.37
CA GLY A 253 -17.16 19.75 -8.32
C GLY A 253 -18.49 20.47 -8.54
N VAL A 254 -18.60 21.13 -9.69
CA VAL A 254 -19.82 21.76 -10.21
C VAL A 254 -20.17 21.06 -11.53
N MET A 255 -21.44 20.70 -11.72
CA MET A 255 -21.95 20.31 -13.03
C MET A 255 -22.70 21.49 -13.65
N LEU A 256 -22.46 21.74 -14.93
CA LEU A 256 -23.19 22.71 -15.74
C LEU A 256 -24.09 21.97 -16.75
N TRP A 257 -25.38 22.28 -16.71
CA TRP A 257 -26.42 21.52 -17.44
C TRP A 257 -26.29 21.55 -18.97
N SER A 258 -25.62 22.54 -19.56
CA SER A 258 -25.59 22.68 -21.03
C SER A 258 -24.38 23.48 -21.50
N ARG A 259 -23.59 22.88 -22.40
CA ARG A 259 -22.48 23.56 -23.08
C ARG A 259 -22.97 24.76 -23.89
N PHE A 260 -24.11 24.68 -24.57
CA PHE A 260 -24.71 25.83 -25.27
C PHE A 260 -24.89 27.06 -24.37
N HIS A 261 -25.52 26.90 -23.20
CA HIS A 261 -25.75 28.03 -22.30
C HIS A 261 -24.46 28.53 -21.66
N ASP A 262 -23.50 27.64 -21.41
CA ASP A 262 -22.17 27.97 -20.92
C ASP A 262 -21.34 28.79 -21.94
N VAL A 263 -21.31 28.38 -23.22
CA VAL A 263 -20.68 29.13 -24.33
C VAL A 263 -21.20 30.57 -24.38
N ASN A 264 -22.51 30.74 -24.29
CA ASN A 264 -23.16 32.03 -24.50
C ASN A 264 -23.12 32.97 -23.27
N ASN A 265 -22.90 32.43 -22.06
CA ASN A 265 -22.98 33.21 -20.81
C ASN A 265 -21.65 33.29 -20.03
N GLY A 266 -20.61 32.56 -20.44
CA GLY A 266 -19.28 32.60 -19.79
C GLY A 266 -19.32 32.11 -18.34
N TYR A 267 -20.20 31.16 -18.02
CA TYR A 267 -20.40 30.70 -16.65
C TYR A 267 -19.19 29.92 -16.16
N SER A 268 -18.68 28.98 -16.97
CA SER A 268 -17.42 28.29 -16.72
C SER A 268 -16.21 29.24 -16.68
N ASP A 269 -16.16 30.31 -17.49
CA ASP A 269 -15.10 31.33 -17.42
C ASP A 269 -15.12 32.09 -16.09
N SER A 270 -16.32 32.39 -15.59
CA SER A 270 -16.52 33.01 -14.28
C SER A 270 -16.07 32.10 -13.13
N LEU A 271 -16.05 30.77 -13.35
CA LEU A 271 -15.54 29.79 -12.40
C LEU A 271 -14.09 29.37 -12.66
N SER A 272 -13.55 29.50 -13.87
CA SER A 272 -12.19 29.05 -14.22
C SER A 272 -11.12 29.92 -13.59
N THR A 273 -11.43 31.16 -13.18
CA THR A 273 -10.56 31.94 -12.27
C THR A 273 -10.33 31.27 -10.91
N LEU A 274 -11.10 30.23 -10.54
CA LEU A 274 -10.86 29.37 -9.38
C LEU A 274 -10.21 28.01 -9.74
N PHE A 275 -9.98 27.70 -11.02
CA PHE A 275 -9.67 26.34 -11.49
C PHE A 275 -8.69 26.20 -12.66
N GLU A 276 -8.29 27.27 -13.37
CA GLU A 276 -7.35 27.21 -14.50
C GLU A 276 -6.22 28.25 -14.43
N SER A 277 -5.15 27.96 -15.16
CA SER A 277 -3.90 28.73 -15.21
C SER A 277 -3.88 29.76 -16.34
N TYR A 278 -3.15 30.86 -16.13
CA TYR A 278 -2.99 31.91 -17.14
C TYR A 278 -1.97 31.53 -18.23
N SER A 279 -2.38 31.63 -19.50
CA SER A 279 -1.46 31.62 -20.64
C SER A 279 -1.04 33.06 -21.00
N VAL A 280 0.14 33.47 -20.53
CA VAL A 280 0.64 34.84 -20.76
C VAL A 280 1.30 34.97 -22.14
N ARG A 281 0.87 35.98 -22.93
CA ARG A 281 1.66 36.50 -24.05
C ARG A 281 2.64 37.55 -23.55
N VAL A 282 3.91 37.42 -23.91
CA VAL A 282 4.97 38.35 -23.46
C VAL A 282 4.84 39.71 -24.13
N THR A 283 4.64 40.75 -23.32
CA THR A 283 4.97 42.15 -23.65
C THR A 283 5.71 42.77 -22.45
N PRO A 284 6.95 43.24 -22.60
CA PRO A 284 7.70 43.79 -21.47
C PRO A 284 7.18 45.17 -21.07
N VAL A 285 6.91 45.35 -19.78
CA VAL A 285 6.75 46.66 -19.15
C VAL A 285 7.84 46.78 -18.09
N THR A 286 8.77 47.70 -18.29
CA THR A 286 9.82 48.02 -17.31
C THR A 286 9.26 48.89 -16.20
N VAL A 287 9.49 48.50 -14.94
CA VAL A 287 9.29 49.34 -13.76
C VAL A 287 10.57 49.27 -12.94
N ASP A 288 11.25 50.40 -12.76
CA ASP A 288 12.43 50.50 -11.91
C ASP A 288 12.04 50.45 -10.43
N PHE A 289 12.83 49.75 -9.61
CA PHE A 289 12.79 49.87 -8.15
C PHE A 289 14.14 50.29 -7.58
N VAL A 290 14.09 51.03 -6.47
CA VAL A 290 15.20 51.86 -5.96
C VAL A 290 16.26 51.04 -5.25
N SER A 291 17.53 51.30 -5.55
CA SER A 291 18.70 50.68 -4.90
C SER A 291 18.80 51.00 -3.40
N CYS A 292 19.02 50.00 -2.55
CA CYS A 292 19.24 50.18 -1.12
C CYS A 292 20.51 49.47 -0.63
N GLY A 293 21.64 50.19 -0.69
CA GLY A 293 22.92 49.82 -0.08
C GLY A 293 23.72 48.73 -0.81
N ASP A 294 25.02 48.66 -0.50
CA ASP A 294 25.88 47.55 -0.92
C ASP A 294 25.46 46.28 -0.19
N MET A 295 24.88 45.32 -0.92
CA MET A 295 24.50 44.03 -0.34
C MET A 295 25.73 43.27 0.13
N LEU A 296 25.63 42.66 1.31
CA LEU A 296 26.66 41.77 1.84
C LEU A 296 26.76 40.50 0.97
N GLU A 297 27.91 39.83 1.03
CA GLU A 297 28.19 38.62 0.26
C GLU A 297 28.44 37.45 1.23
N ILE A 298 27.84 36.28 0.97
CA ILE A 298 28.16 35.06 1.72
C ILE A 298 29.45 34.48 1.14
N LYS A 299 30.56 34.56 1.88
CA LYS A 299 31.84 33.99 1.41
C LYS A 299 32.04 32.54 1.81
N LYS A 300 31.52 32.12 2.97
CA LYS A 300 31.88 30.82 3.55
C LYS A 300 30.76 30.16 4.35
N LEU A 301 30.59 28.85 4.17
CA LEU A 301 29.82 27.99 5.06
C LEU A 301 30.79 27.14 5.89
N SER A 302 30.82 27.36 7.20
CA SER A 302 31.67 26.60 8.14
C SER A 302 30.92 25.46 8.82
N PHE A 303 31.48 24.25 8.72
CA PHE A 303 31.07 23.03 9.42
C PHE A 303 32.08 22.69 10.53
N PRO A 304 31.80 21.71 11.41
CA PRO A 304 32.79 21.14 12.34
C PRO A 304 34.04 20.58 11.64
N ALA A 305 35.18 20.62 12.32
CA ALA A 305 36.51 20.22 11.83
C ALA A 305 36.57 18.82 11.20
N ASP A 306 35.77 17.90 11.71
CA ASP A 306 35.77 16.48 11.34
C ASP A 306 34.93 16.19 10.06
N SER A 307 34.46 17.20 9.35
CA SER A 307 33.56 17.04 8.18
C SER A 307 34.35 16.90 6.87
N SER A 308 34.64 15.66 6.46
CA SER A 308 35.28 15.37 5.17
C SER A 308 34.45 15.85 3.96
N LEU A 309 35.10 16.16 2.82
CA LEU A 309 34.40 16.78 1.68
C LEU A 309 33.28 15.89 1.10
N LEU A 310 33.42 14.56 1.21
CA LEU A 310 32.37 13.59 0.89
C LEU A 310 31.27 13.56 1.95
N SER A 311 31.61 13.70 3.25
CA SER A 311 30.61 13.78 4.31
C SER A 311 29.83 15.10 4.32
N VAL A 312 30.32 16.19 3.70
CA VAL A 312 29.52 17.42 3.50
C VAL A 312 28.47 17.25 2.39
N ILE A 313 28.79 16.56 1.29
CA ILE A 313 27.78 16.18 0.28
C ILE A 313 26.77 15.17 0.88
N ALA A 314 27.23 14.30 1.79
CA ALA A 314 26.34 13.46 2.59
C ALA A 314 25.50 14.30 3.57
N ALA A 315 26.06 15.29 4.25
CA ALA A 315 25.37 16.15 5.21
C ALA A 315 24.22 16.93 4.55
N ALA A 316 24.38 17.37 3.30
CA ALA A 316 23.29 17.93 2.51
C ALA A 316 22.09 16.97 2.35
N LYS A 317 22.29 15.65 2.44
CA LYS A 317 21.22 14.62 2.46
C LYS A 317 20.84 14.12 3.87
N ILE A 318 21.51 14.58 4.94
CA ILE A 318 21.34 14.05 6.31
C ILE A 318 20.86 15.13 7.29
N ALA A 319 21.12 16.40 7.02
CA ALA A 319 20.82 17.50 7.94
C ALA A 319 19.31 17.70 8.15
N ASP A 320 18.96 18.41 9.23
CA ASP A 320 17.60 18.89 9.45
C ASP A 320 17.10 19.68 8.23
N ILE A 321 15.80 19.56 7.96
CA ILE A 321 15.09 20.16 6.82
C ILE A 321 15.58 21.58 6.48
N PRO A 322 15.73 22.53 7.43
CA PRO A 322 16.16 23.89 7.10
C PRO A 322 17.55 24.00 6.44
N LEU A 323 18.50 23.12 6.77
CA LEU A 323 19.87 23.21 6.25
C LEU A 323 20.02 22.59 4.85
N LEU A 324 19.26 21.51 4.55
CA LEU A 324 19.11 21.01 3.18
C LEU A 324 18.56 22.12 2.28
N SER A 325 17.50 22.79 2.72
CA SER A 325 16.88 23.92 2.00
C SER A 325 17.89 25.04 1.73
N VAL A 326 18.72 25.42 2.71
CA VAL A 326 19.74 26.46 2.54
C VAL A 326 20.79 26.08 1.48
N ILE A 327 21.25 24.83 1.49
CA ILE A 327 22.26 24.34 0.53
C ILE A 327 21.67 24.25 -0.88
N ALA A 328 20.42 23.79 -1.02
CA ALA A 328 19.71 23.78 -2.29
C ALA A 328 19.50 25.19 -2.84
N ALA A 329 19.04 26.12 -2.00
CA ALA A 329 18.80 27.51 -2.36
C ALA A 329 20.06 28.25 -2.82
N ALA A 330 21.16 28.16 -2.07
CA ALA A 330 22.41 28.85 -2.44
C ALA A 330 22.96 28.35 -3.78
N LYS A 331 22.78 27.05 -4.09
CA LYS A 331 23.19 26.46 -5.36
C LYS A 331 22.28 26.85 -6.53
N LEU A 332 20.99 27.05 -6.29
CA LEU A 332 20.04 27.54 -7.30
C LEU A 332 20.23 29.04 -7.58
N ALA A 333 20.65 29.80 -6.56
CA ALA A 333 20.99 31.22 -6.65
C ALA A 333 22.41 31.52 -7.20
N ASP A 334 23.17 30.50 -7.63
CA ASP A 334 24.58 30.56 -8.04
C ASP A 334 25.52 31.29 -7.04
N ILE A 335 25.20 31.24 -5.74
CA ILE A 335 25.99 31.88 -4.69
C ILE A 335 27.21 31.01 -4.38
N PRO A 336 28.46 31.51 -4.52
CA PRO A 336 29.68 30.72 -4.41
C PRO A 336 30.02 30.35 -2.95
N LEU A 337 29.34 29.34 -2.40
CA LEU A 337 29.63 28.79 -1.08
C LEU A 337 30.97 28.05 -1.04
N SER A 338 32.04 28.75 -0.64
CA SER A 338 33.26 28.08 -0.21
C SER A 338 33.03 27.40 1.15
N MET A 339 33.54 26.17 1.31
CA MET A 339 33.37 25.39 2.54
C MET A 339 34.52 25.66 3.52
N ASP A 340 34.21 25.77 4.81
CA ASP A 340 35.17 25.68 5.91
C ASP A 340 34.90 24.44 6.75
N THR A 341 35.95 23.90 7.35
CA THR A 341 35.85 22.96 8.47
C THR A 341 36.25 23.61 9.80
N SER A 342 36.74 24.86 9.84
CA SER A 342 37.17 25.52 11.09
C SER A 342 36.07 25.85 12.12
N GLY A 343 34.84 25.38 11.92
CA GLY A 343 33.68 25.67 12.76
C GLY A 343 33.46 24.72 13.93
N ALA A 344 32.41 24.98 14.70
CA ALA A 344 31.91 24.13 15.79
C ALA A 344 30.44 23.68 15.60
N ALA A 345 29.72 24.35 14.68
CA ALA A 345 28.36 24.05 14.23
C ALA A 345 28.16 24.74 12.87
N PRO A 346 27.24 24.29 12.01
CA PRO A 346 26.91 24.95 10.73
C PRO A 346 26.71 26.46 10.91
N THR A 347 27.66 27.25 10.43
CA THR A 347 27.70 28.72 10.62
C THR A 347 28.14 29.37 9.32
N PHE A 348 27.32 30.27 8.80
CA PHE A 348 27.63 31.05 7.59
C PHE A 348 28.42 32.30 7.96
N ILE A 349 29.38 32.68 7.11
CA ILE A 349 30.31 33.79 7.33
C ILE A 349 30.24 34.74 6.12
N PHE A 350 29.94 36.00 6.41
CA PHE A 350 29.79 37.05 5.41
C PHE A 350 31.12 37.73 5.06
N SER A 351 31.14 38.47 3.96
CA SER A 351 32.31 39.15 3.39
C SER A 351 33.00 40.15 4.32
N ASN A 352 32.27 40.67 5.32
CA ASN A 352 32.74 41.57 6.37
C ASN A 352 33.12 40.85 7.69
N GLY A 353 33.05 39.51 7.75
CA GLY A 353 33.38 38.71 8.93
C GLY A 353 32.23 38.46 9.92
N LEU A 354 31.02 39.00 9.68
CA LEU A 354 29.82 38.64 10.44
C LEU A 354 29.50 37.15 10.29
N LYS A 355 28.80 36.58 11.29
CA LYS A 355 28.44 35.15 11.33
C LYS A 355 26.96 34.97 11.67
N SER A 356 26.29 34.03 10.99
CA SER A 356 24.91 33.62 11.29
C SER A 356 24.77 32.10 11.42
N ARG A 357 23.83 31.66 12.26
CA ARG A 357 23.54 30.26 12.58
C ARG A 357 22.06 29.86 12.36
N GLU A 358 21.18 30.82 12.10
CA GLU A 358 19.76 30.55 11.94
C GLU A 358 19.43 30.25 10.48
N ALA A 359 19.16 28.97 10.18
CA ALA A 359 18.93 28.50 8.82
C ALA A 359 17.80 29.26 8.11
N TYR A 360 16.73 29.65 8.81
CA TYR A 360 15.65 30.45 8.22
C TYR A 360 16.06 31.89 7.92
N VAL A 361 16.82 32.56 8.79
CA VAL A 361 17.41 33.88 8.49
C VAL A 361 18.31 33.79 7.25
N LEU A 362 18.99 32.66 7.06
CA LEU A 362 19.85 32.41 5.91
C LEU A 362 19.07 32.05 4.63
N LEU A 363 17.95 31.32 4.71
CA LEU A 363 16.98 31.18 3.60
C LEU A 363 16.46 32.56 3.18
N ARG A 364 15.99 33.35 4.15
CA ARG A 364 15.50 34.74 3.96
C ARG A 364 16.54 35.65 3.31
N TYR A 365 17.82 35.45 3.64
CA TYR A 365 18.93 36.17 3.01
C TYR A 365 19.21 35.68 1.58
N ILE A 366 19.39 34.36 1.39
CA ILE A 366 19.78 33.74 0.12
C ILE A 366 18.70 33.97 -0.94
N GLY A 367 17.42 33.88 -0.57
CA GLY A 367 16.33 34.18 -1.49
C GLY A 367 16.38 35.62 -1.98
N ARG A 368 16.72 36.60 -1.14
CA ARG A 368 16.79 38.01 -1.55
C ARG A 368 17.98 38.29 -2.46
N VAL A 369 19.14 37.70 -2.17
CA VAL A 369 20.33 37.82 -3.04
C VAL A 369 20.18 37.06 -4.36
N GLY A 370 19.48 35.92 -4.34
CA GLY A 370 19.27 35.04 -5.50
C GLY A 370 18.01 35.32 -6.33
N ASN A 371 17.25 36.38 -6.02
CA ASN A 371 15.93 36.67 -6.63
C ASN A 371 14.89 35.51 -6.52
N LEU A 372 14.94 34.76 -5.41
CA LEU A 372 13.99 33.70 -5.04
C LEU A 372 13.05 34.14 -3.89
N TYR A 373 12.95 35.44 -3.60
CA TYR A 373 12.16 36.02 -2.50
C TYR A 373 10.86 36.72 -2.95
N GLY A 374 10.29 36.29 -4.09
CA GLY A 374 9.10 36.94 -4.66
C GLY A 374 9.43 38.27 -5.36
N GLN A 375 8.46 38.82 -6.07
CA GLN A 375 8.60 40.04 -6.90
C GLN A 375 7.90 41.27 -6.30
N ASN A 376 7.19 41.11 -5.18
CA ASN A 376 6.48 42.19 -4.48
C ASN A 376 6.32 41.88 -2.98
N GLU A 377 5.94 42.88 -2.19
CA GLU A 377 5.82 42.78 -0.73
C GLU A 377 4.80 41.72 -0.25
N TYR A 378 3.78 41.42 -1.06
CA TYR A 378 2.79 40.38 -0.73
C TYR A 378 3.39 38.98 -0.88
N GLU A 379 4.07 38.69 -1.99
CA GLU A 379 4.81 37.44 -2.20
C GLU A 379 5.93 37.26 -1.15
N CYS A 380 6.65 38.33 -0.80
CA CYS A 380 7.60 38.32 0.31
C CYS A 380 6.95 37.83 1.62
N GLY A 381 5.77 38.35 1.95
CA GLY A 381 5.02 37.97 3.15
C GLY A 381 4.52 36.52 3.13
N GLN A 382 4.06 36.04 1.96
CA GLN A 382 3.69 34.64 1.79
C GLN A 382 4.91 33.71 1.93
N ILE A 383 6.10 34.15 1.50
CA ILE A 383 7.33 33.38 1.67
C ILE A 383 7.68 33.25 3.15
N ASP A 384 7.52 34.33 3.90
CA ASP A 384 7.71 34.33 5.34
C ASP A 384 6.75 33.36 6.06
N GLU A 385 5.47 33.33 5.67
CA GLU A 385 4.47 32.37 6.14
C GLU A 385 4.85 30.92 5.82
N TRP A 386 5.20 30.61 4.57
CA TRP A 386 5.53 29.25 4.13
C TRP A 386 6.85 28.71 4.69
N LEU A 387 7.84 29.58 4.93
CA LEU A 387 9.07 29.21 5.62
C LEU A 387 8.78 28.78 7.07
N GLU A 388 7.86 29.45 7.75
CA GLU A 388 7.44 29.07 9.11
C GLU A 388 6.54 27.82 9.09
N TYR A 389 5.68 27.66 8.08
CA TYR A 389 4.87 26.45 7.88
C TYR A 389 5.70 25.19 7.64
N ALA A 390 6.88 25.30 7.01
CA ALA A 390 7.78 24.16 6.76
C ALA A 390 8.21 23.42 8.04
N LEU A 391 8.07 24.03 9.22
CA LEU A 391 8.30 23.39 10.52
C LEU A 391 7.26 22.31 10.85
N ALA A 392 6.02 22.39 10.35
CA ALA A 392 4.94 21.44 10.62
C ALA A 392 5.22 20.01 10.08
N PHE A 393 6.22 19.86 9.21
CA PHE A 393 6.68 18.56 8.72
C PHE A 393 7.67 17.85 9.65
N LEU A 394 8.20 18.55 10.67
CA LEU A 394 9.07 17.99 11.70
C LEU A 394 8.28 17.29 12.85
N SER A 395 7.00 17.60 13.01
CA SER A 395 6.14 17.11 14.10
C SER A 395 5.31 15.89 13.68
N GLY A 396 5.70 14.71 14.18
CA GLY A 396 5.16 13.40 13.77
C GLY A 396 3.63 13.21 13.82
N SER A 397 2.91 14.03 14.59
CA SER A 397 1.45 14.00 14.74
C SER A 397 0.70 14.98 13.82
N GLU A 398 1.37 15.99 13.28
CA GLU A 398 0.75 17.10 12.52
C GLU A 398 0.95 16.95 11.01
N ILE A 399 1.92 16.13 10.62
CA ILE A 399 2.28 15.81 9.23
C ILE A 399 1.10 15.42 8.34
N GLU A 400 0.14 14.58 8.77
CA GLU A 400 -0.97 14.19 7.88
C GLU A 400 -1.83 15.42 7.56
N THR A 401 -2.08 16.29 8.55
CA THR A 401 -2.72 17.60 8.36
C THR A 401 -1.87 18.54 7.49
N ALA A 402 -0.56 18.60 7.70
CA ALA A 402 0.35 19.51 6.99
C ALA A 402 0.58 19.10 5.52
N SER A 403 0.70 17.79 5.26
CA SER A 403 0.72 17.22 3.92
C SER A 403 -0.61 17.51 3.22
N ASN A 404 -1.76 17.18 3.84
CA ASN A 404 -3.07 17.48 3.26
C ASN A 404 -3.26 18.98 2.96
N TYR A 405 -2.72 19.87 3.79
CA TYR A 405 -2.78 21.32 3.55
C TYR A 405 -1.89 21.76 2.38
N VAL A 406 -0.65 21.26 2.29
CA VAL A 406 0.25 21.56 1.16
C VAL A 406 -0.27 20.93 -0.13
N ASP A 407 -0.77 19.70 -0.10
CA ASP A 407 -1.38 19.02 -1.24
C ASP A 407 -2.59 19.82 -1.73
N MET A 408 -3.52 20.22 -0.84
CA MET A 408 -4.65 21.11 -1.18
C MET A 408 -4.21 22.48 -1.74
N TYR A 409 -3.05 22.99 -1.32
CA TYR A 409 -2.54 24.29 -1.76
C TYR A 409 -1.77 24.22 -3.10
N LEU A 410 -1.09 23.11 -3.38
CA LEU A 410 -0.37 22.83 -4.63
C LEU A 410 -1.23 22.10 -5.68
N GLU A 411 -2.38 21.55 -5.30
CA GLU A 411 -3.41 21.00 -6.22
C GLU A 411 -3.76 21.96 -7.36
N LYS A 412 -3.57 23.27 -7.14
CA LYS A 412 -3.84 24.35 -8.09
C LYS A 412 -2.62 25.20 -8.45
N ARG A 413 -1.42 24.81 -8.02
CA ARG A 413 -0.20 25.60 -8.21
C ARG A 413 1.02 24.71 -8.41
N THR A 414 1.79 24.96 -9.46
CA THR A 414 3.06 24.24 -9.70
C THR A 414 4.14 24.61 -8.68
N LEU A 415 4.01 25.78 -8.05
CA LEU A 415 4.90 26.36 -7.07
C LEU A 415 4.05 27.06 -5.99
N LEU A 416 4.57 27.23 -4.78
CA LEU A 416 3.80 27.80 -3.68
C LEU A 416 3.42 29.27 -3.91
N ILE A 417 4.33 30.07 -4.49
CA ILE A 417 4.21 31.53 -4.48
C ILE A 417 4.63 32.12 -5.83
N GLY A 418 3.71 32.82 -6.47
CA GLY A 418 3.88 33.32 -7.84
C GLY A 418 4.09 32.21 -8.87
N ASP A 419 4.61 32.59 -10.04
CA ASP A 419 4.89 31.69 -11.16
C ASP A 419 6.38 31.25 -11.24
N CYS A 420 7.19 31.60 -10.22
CA CYS A 420 8.64 31.46 -10.22
C CYS A 420 9.15 30.75 -8.96
N LEU A 421 10.18 29.88 -9.11
CA LEU A 421 10.68 29.04 -8.02
C LEU A 421 11.13 29.88 -6.81
N SER A 422 10.43 29.73 -5.68
CA SER A 422 10.68 30.52 -4.49
C SER A 422 11.54 29.79 -3.45
N ILE A 423 12.05 30.52 -2.48
CA ILE A 423 12.71 29.94 -1.29
C ILE A 423 11.74 29.11 -0.43
N ALA A 424 10.44 29.39 -0.50
CA ALA A 424 9.40 28.61 0.18
C ALA A 424 9.23 27.23 -0.45
N ASP A 425 9.21 27.13 -1.78
CA ASP A 425 9.21 25.85 -2.50
C ASP A 425 10.39 24.98 -2.08
N ILE A 426 11.59 25.58 -2.08
CA ILE A 426 12.82 24.89 -1.71
C ILE A 426 12.77 24.39 -0.26
N ALA A 427 12.11 25.13 0.65
CA ALA A 427 11.90 24.70 2.02
C ALA A 427 10.89 23.55 2.16
N ILE A 428 9.71 23.68 1.54
CA ILE A 428 8.60 22.72 1.68
C ILE A 428 8.88 21.41 0.92
N TRP A 429 9.46 21.46 -0.28
CA TRP A 429 9.85 20.24 -1.01
C TRP A 429 11.01 19.50 -0.34
N SER A 430 11.92 20.21 0.35
CA SER A 430 12.91 19.58 1.23
C SER A 430 12.24 18.90 2.43
N ALA A 431 11.20 19.53 2.98
CA ALA A 431 10.42 19.02 4.11
C ALA A 431 9.56 17.78 3.79
N LEU A 432 9.03 17.71 2.56
CA LEU A 432 8.23 16.61 2.04
C LEU A 432 9.04 15.41 1.52
N SER A 433 10.37 15.46 1.58
CA SER A 433 11.23 14.40 1.04
C SER A 433 10.92 13.02 1.68
N LYS A 434 10.88 11.97 0.83
CA LYS A 434 10.16 10.71 1.11
C LYS A 434 10.52 10.06 2.46
N ARG A 435 9.48 9.64 3.18
CA ARG A 435 9.57 8.88 4.43
C ARG A 435 10.15 7.49 4.19
N GLY A 436 11.40 7.29 4.62
CA GLY A 436 12.00 5.96 4.67
C GLY A 436 11.46 5.12 5.84
N LEU A 437 11.16 3.86 5.55
CA LEU A 437 10.90 2.73 6.45
C LEU A 437 11.86 1.58 6.06
N ARG A 438 12.18 0.67 6.98
CA ARG A 438 13.01 -0.51 6.67
C ARG A 438 12.59 -1.77 7.41
N PHE A 439 12.51 -2.86 6.67
CA PHE A 439 12.56 -4.20 7.24
C PHE A 439 14.03 -4.62 7.33
N ALA A 440 14.52 -4.83 8.56
CA ALA A 440 15.94 -5.05 8.84
C ALA A 440 16.22 -6.41 9.51
N PRO A 441 16.23 -7.53 8.76
CA PRO A 441 16.62 -8.84 9.30
C PRO A 441 18.16 -9.00 9.41
N GLU A 442 18.63 -9.58 10.51
CA GLU A 442 19.97 -10.20 10.56
C GLU A 442 20.01 -11.42 9.60
N PRO A 443 20.99 -11.56 8.68
CA PRO A 443 21.14 -12.74 7.83
C PRO A 443 21.76 -13.93 8.57
N SER A 444 21.11 -14.36 9.67
CA SER A 444 21.60 -15.38 10.62
C SER A 444 20.55 -16.45 10.96
N GLY A 445 19.60 -16.67 10.04
CA GLY A 445 18.51 -17.64 10.15
C GLY A 445 17.34 -17.31 9.21
N TYR A 446 16.46 -18.29 8.99
CA TYR A 446 15.29 -18.21 8.09
C TYR A 446 14.18 -17.29 8.66
N LEU A 447 13.27 -16.75 7.83
CA LEU A 447 12.11 -16.03 8.37
C LEU A 447 11.12 -17.00 9.03
N HIS A 448 10.42 -16.46 10.03
CA HIS A 448 9.34 -17.13 10.74
C HIS A 448 8.20 -16.15 10.98
N ILE A 449 7.03 -16.64 11.38
CA ILE A 449 5.81 -15.83 11.56
C ILE A 449 6.01 -14.58 12.45
N GLY A 450 6.93 -14.62 13.42
CA GLY A 450 7.30 -13.44 14.22
C GLY A 450 7.97 -12.31 13.42
N HIS A 451 8.67 -12.62 12.33
CA HIS A 451 9.32 -11.67 11.43
C HIS A 451 8.35 -11.14 10.37
N SER A 452 7.37 -11.93 9.91
CA SER A 452 6.36 -11.43 8.97
C SER A 452 5.51 -10.31 9.59
N LYS A 453 5.29 -10.30 10.91
CA LYS A 453 4.72 -9.13 11.60
C LYS A 453 5.54 -7.86 11.35
N ALA A 454 6.86 -7.93 11.46
CA ALA A 454 7.74 -6.79 11.22
C ALA A 454 7.78 -6.36 9.75
N ALA A 455 7.90 -7.32 8.82
CA ALA A 455 7.93 -7.04 7.38
C ALA A 455 6.61 -6.45 6.87
N LEU A 456 5.47 -7.07 7.23
CA LEU A 456 4.15 -6.68 6.77
C LEU A 456 3.66 -5.36 7.40
N LEU A 457 4.02 -5.04 8.66
CA LEU A 457 3.74 -3.72 9.22
C LEU A 457 4.56 -2.62 8.51
N ASN A 458 5.85 -2.86 8.24
CA ASN A 458 6.67 -1.92 7.46
C ASN A 458 6.11 -1.72 6.04
N GLN A 459 5.70 -2.79 5.35
CA GLN A 459 5.03 -2.69 4.05
C GLN A 459 3.70 -1.92 4.14
N TYR A 460 2.84 -2.25 5.11
CA TYR A 460 1.54 -1.62 5.29
C TYR A 460 1.67 -0.10 5.48
N PHE A 461 2.57 0.35 6.35
CA PHE A 461 2.78 1.79 6.57
C PHE A 461 3.46 2.48 5.39
N ALA A 462 4.38 1.82 4.68
CA ALA A 462 4.94 2.37 3.44
C ALA A 462 3.85 2.56 2.37
N GLN A 463 2.97 1.57 2.18
CA GLN A 463 1.88 1.65 1.21
C GLN A 463 0.80 2.66 1.61
N ARG A 464 0.33 2.65 2.87
CA ARG A 464 -0.73 3.55 3.38
C ARG A 464 -0.32 5.03 3.41
N TYR A 465 0.98 5.34 3.49
CA TYR A 465 1.49 6.71 3.50
C TYR A 465 2.43 7.04 2.32
N GLN A 466 2.39 6.22 1.24
CA GLN A 466 3.21 6.38 0.03
C GLN A 466 4.74 6.55 0.27
N GLY A 467 5.22 6.04 1.40
CA GLY A 467 6.63 6.06 1.81
C GLY A 467 7.46 4.98 1.11
N GLN A 468 8.77 5.03 1.32
CA GLN A 468 9.69 4.02 0.80
C GLN A 468 9.93 2.93 1.84
N LEU A 469 9.79 1.67 1.43
CA LEU A 469 10.33 0.53 2.17
C LEU A 469 11.64 0.08 1.53
N ILE A 470 12.71 0.00 2.31
CA ILE A 470 13.92 -0.78 1.94
C ILE A 470 13.99 -2.08 2.73
N VAL A 471 14.66 -3.08 2.14
CA VAL A 471 15.19 -4.23 2.89
C VAL A 471 16.63 -3.90 3.25
N ARG A 472 17.01 -4.08 4.51
CA ARG A 472 18.41 -4.00 4.94
C ARG A 472 18.83 -5.27 5.65
N PHE A 473 19.87 -5.92 5.19
CA PHE A 473 20.52 -6.95 5.99
C PHE A 473 21.40 -6.25 7.03
N ASP A 474 21.09 -6.46 8.32
CA ASP A 474 21.91 -5.93 9.42
C ASP A 474 23.10 -6.86 9.71
N ASP A 475 23.93 -7.03 8.67
CA ASP A 475 25.13 -7.85 8.63
C ASP A 475 26.28 -7.20 9.41
N THR A 476 26.37 -7.53 10.69
CA THR A 476 27.33 -6.95 11.65
C THR A 476 28.09 -8.01 12.45
N ASN A 477 27.80 -9.29 12.23
CA ASN A 477 28.25 -10.40 13.06
C ASN A 477 28.70 -11.60 12.20
N PRO A 478 29.94 -11.57 11.65
CA PRO A 478 30.45 -12.60 10.74
C PRO A 478 30.55 -14.00 11.35
N ALA A 479 30.34 -14.14 12.67
CA ALA A 479 30.29 -15.43 13.35
C ALA A 479 28.94 -16.17 13.20
N LYS A 480 27.91 -15.53 12.63
CA LYS A 480 26.55 -16.09 12.51
C LYS A 480 25.89 -15.92 11.14
N GLU A 481 26.53 -15.19 10.23
CA GLU A 481 25.90 -14.65 9.03
C GLU A 481 26.43 -15.33 7.77
N SER A 482 25.56 -15.59 6.79
CA SER A 482 25.90 -16.31 5.57
C SER A 482 25.09 -15.85 4.36
N ASN A 483 25.62 -16.10 3.15
CA ASN A 483 24.89 -15.82 1.92
C ASN A 483 23.68 -16.76 1.74
N GLU A 484 23.75 -18.02 2.23
CA GLU A 484 22.59 -18.95 2.29
C GLU A 484 21.40 -18.33 3.03
N PHE A 485 21.66 -17.62 4.15
CA PHE A 485 20.61 -16.91 4.86
C PHE A 485 20.13 -15.67 4.09
N VAL A 486 21.01 -14.89 3.45
CA VAL A 486 20.58 -13.77 2.57
C VAL A 486 19.62 -14.27 1.48
N ASP A 487 20.00 -15.33 0.76
CA ASP A 487 19.23 -15.88 -0.36
C ASP A 487 17.87 -16.42 0.10
N ASN A 488 17.83 -17.16 1.22
CA ASN A 488 16.57 -17.65 1.79
C ASN A 488 15.69 -16.52 2.36
N LEU A 489 16.28 -15.48 2.95
CA LEU A 489 15.53 -14.32 3.43
C LEU A 489 14.91 -13.55 2.26
N LEU A 490 15.61 -13.40 1.13
CA LEU A 490 15.04 -12.80 -0.08
C LEU A 490 13.88 -13.65 -0.63
N LYS A 491 14.03 -14.97 -0.71
CA LYS A 491 12.95 -15.92 -1.07
C LYS A 491 11.74 -15.81 -0.13
N ASP A 492 11.96 -15.69 1.18
CA ASP A 492 10.87 -15.55 2.16
C ASP A 492 10.17 -14.17 2.03
N ILE A 493 10.92 -13.11 1.69
CA ILE A 493 10.41 -11.74 1.44
C ILE A 493 9.57 -11.70 0.16
N GLU A 494 10.02 -12.36 -0.91
CA GLU A 494 9.26 -12.56 -2.16
C GLU A 494 7.99 -13.38 -1.91
N THR A 495 8.10 -14.49 -1.16
CA THR A 495 6.97 -15.35 -0.77
C THR A 495 5.91 -14.58 0.03
N LEU A 496 6.32 -13.61 0.85
CA LEU A 496 5.41 -12.72 1.60
C LEU A 496 4.83 -11.57 0.75
N GLY A 497 5.19 -11.45 -0.53
CA GLY A 497 4.74 -10.36 -1.40
C GLY A 497 5.22 -8.98 -0.95
N ILE A 498 6.41 -8.88 -0.33
CA ILE A 498 6.97 -7.62 0.16
C ILE A 498 7.59 -6.84 -1.01
N LYS A 499 7.00 -5.68 -1.32
CA LYS A 499 7.53 -4.71 -2.29
C LYS A 499 8.47 -3.73 -1.58
N TYR A 500 9.66 -3.54 -2.12
CA TYR A 500 10.69 -2.66 -1.60
C TYR A 500 11.41 -1.91 -2.72
N GLU A 501 11.99 -0.75 -2.40
CA GLU A 501 12.74 0.11 -3.33
C GLU A 501 14.15 -0.45 -3.57
N ALA A 502 14.82 -0.94 -2.52
CA ALA A 502 16.19 -1.45 -2.60
C ALA A 502 16.46 -2.52 -1.53
N VAL A 503 17.41 -3.41 -1.83
CA VAL A 503 18.15 -4.22 -0.86
C VAL A 503 19.46 -3.49 -0.53
N THR A 504 19.76 -3.36 0.75
CA THR A 504 20.98 -2.72 1.27
C THR A 504 21.62 -3.57 2.37
N TYR A 505 22.89 -3.30 2.70
CA TYR A 505 23.61 -4.01 3.74
C TYR A 505 24.23 -3.01 4.71
N THR A 506 24.19 -3.29 6.01
CA THR A 506 24.87 -2.47 7.02
C THR A 506 26.40 -2.53 6.84
N SER A 507 26.94 -3.62 6.30
CA SER A 507 28.35 -3.75 5.93
C SER A 507 28.80 -2.83 4.78
N ASP A 508 27.88 -2.28 3.98
CA ASP A 508 28.20 -1.25 2.97
C ASP A 508 28.65 0.07 3.64
N TYR A 509 28.23 0.32 4.89
CA TYR A 509 28.51 1.55 5.65
C TYR A 509 29.69 1.42 6.63
N PHE A 510 30.41 0.29 6.65
CA PHE A 510 31.56 0.12 7.55
C PHE A 510 32.65 1.21 7.42
N PRO A 511 32.96 1.80 6.24
CA PRO A 511 33.85 2.96 6.16
C PRO A 511 33.31 4.19 6.92
N ASP A 512 32.09 4.64 6.59
CA ASP A 512 31.40 5.77 7.23
C ASP A 512 31.29 5.58 8.77
N LEU A 513 31.00 4.35 9.20
CA LEU A 513 30.90 3.96 10.63
C LEU A 513 32.25 4.02 11.37
N MET A 514 33.37 3.73 10.69
CA MET A 514 34.71 3.87 11.26
C MET A 514 35.14 5.34 11.36
N GLU A 515 34.87 6.14 10.32
CA GLU A 515 35.11 7.61 10.35
C GLU A 515 34.33 8.27 11.50
N MET A 516 33.09 7.82 11.74
CA MET A 516 32.28 8.26 12.89
C MET A 516 32.83 7.77 14.24
N ALA A 517 33.28 6.51 14.33
CA ALA A 517 33.89 5.99 15.56
C ALA A 517 35.12 6.79 15.98
N GLU A 518 36.00 7.13 15.02
CA GLU A 518 37.16 8.01 15.26
C GLU A 518 36.76 9.43 15.63
N THR A 519 35.75 9.99 14.96
CA THR A 519 35.19 11.31 15.30
C THR A 519 34.68 11.36 16.74
N LEU A 520 34.06 10.28 17.23
CA LEU A 520 33.64 10.17 18.62
C LEU A 520 34.82 10.00 19.59
N ILE A 521 35.90 9.30 19.21
CA ILE A 521 37.14 9.24 20.01
C ILE A 521 37.77 10.64 20.12
N ARG A 522 37.92 11.36 18.99
CA ARG A 522 38.49 12.73 18.93
C ARG A 522 37.69 13.72 19.78
N ARG A 523 36.36 13.59 19.81
CA ARG A 523 35.44 14.40 20.64
C ARG A 523 35.37 13.94 22.11
N GLY A 524 36.16 12.96 22.54
CA GLY A 524 36.14 12.41 23.90
C GLY A 524 34.87 11.62 24.26
N LYS A 525 34.02 11.31 23.26
CA LYS A 525 32.74 10.59 23.40
C LYS A 525 32.88 9.08 23.25
N ALA A 526 34.07 8.55 22.99
CA ALA A 526 34.36 7.11 22.97
C ALA A 526 35.77 6.77 23.46
N TYR A 527 35.96 5.55 23.99
CA TYR A 527 37.23 5.05 24.54
C TYR A 527 37.33 3.52 24.49
N GLN A 528 38.55 2.96 24.51
CA GLN A 528 38.81 1.52 24.42
C GLN A 528 38.96 0.88 25.79
N MET A 529 38.48 -0.36 25.95
CA MET A 529 38.36 -0.99 27.26
C MET A 529 38.40 -2.53 27.25
N LYS A 530 38.80 -3.12 28.39
CA LYS A 530 38.67 -4.54 28.75
C LYS A 530 37.64 -4.73 29.89
N ARG A 531 37.08 -5.93 30.04
CA ARG A 531 35.86 -6.28 30.81
C ARG A 531 35.70 -5.69 32.24
N GLU A 532 35.04 -4.53 32.39
CA GLU A 532 34.54 -4.01 33.69
C GLU A 532 33.06 -3.54 33.66
N ARG A 533 32.37 -3.55 32.49
CA ARG A 533 31.01 -2.97 32.30
C ARG A 533 29.94 -3.44 33.30
N MET A 534 29.91 -4.72 33.65
CA MET A 534 28.76 -5.34 34.33
C MET A 534 28.58 -4.93 35.80
N VAL A 535 29.57 -4.30 36.42
CA VAL A 535 29.54 -3.88 37.84
C VAL A 535 29.24 -2.39 38.04
N GLY A 536 29.05 -1.60 36.96
CA GLY A 536 28.71 -0.17 37.07
C GLY A 536 29.87 0.77 37.46
N ILE A 537 31.09 0.23 37.60
CA ILE A 537 32.31 0.98 37.92
C ILE A 537 32.89 1.58 36.63
N GLU A 538 33.31 2.85 36.66
CA GLU A 538 34.04 3.46 35.54
C GLU A 538 35.33 2.69 35.22
N SER A 539 35.68 2.62 33.94
CA SER A 539 36.96 2.00 33.57
C SER A 539 38.13 2.90 33.90
N LYS A 540 39.26 2.28 34.26
CA LYS A 540 40.56 2.96 34.29
C LYS A 540 40.90 3.61 32.94
N CYS A 541 40.44 3.04 31.84
CA CYS A 541 40.64 3.59 30.49
C CYS A 541 39.61 4.65 30.07
N ARG A 542 38.57 4.93 30.89
CA ARG A 542 37.52 5.92 30.55
C ARG A 542 38.06 7.34 30.41
N ASN A 543 39.19 7.61 31.07
CA ASN A 543 39.86 8.91 31.10
C ASN A 543 41.28 8.85 30.50
N ASN A 544 41.50 7.92 29.56
CA ASN A 544 42.63 7.95 28.63
C ASN A 544 42.67 9.29 27.84
N SER A 545 43.85 9.65 27.33
CA SER A 545 43.99 10.71 26.32
C SER A 545 43.32 10.32 24.99
N VAL A 546 43.09 11.31 24.11
CA VAL A 546 42.61 11.04 22.74
C VAL A 546 43.66 10.24 21.96
N GLU A 547 44.92 10.58 22.15
CA GLU A 547 46.09 9.99 21.50
C GLU A 547 46.27 8.52 21.87
N ASP A 548 46.06 8.15 23.14
CA ASP A 548 46.15 6.75 23.58
C ASP A 548 44.93 5.93 23.15
N ASN A 549 43.75 6.55 23.08
CA ASN A 549 42.57 5.91 22.49
C ASN A 549 42.71 5.72 20.97
N MET A 550 43.33 6.64 20.24
CA MET A 550 43.62 6.46 18.81
C MET A 550 44.62 5.32 18.57
N LYS A 551 45.71 5.21 19.35
CA LYS A 551 46.62 4.05 19.27
C LYS A 551 45.90 2.72 19.54
N LEU A 552 45.03 2.69 20.54
CA LEU A 552 44.22 1.50 20.85
C LEU A 552 43.15 1.21 19.77
N TRP A 553 42.78 2.19 18.94
CA TRP A 553 41.94 1.99 17.75
C TRP A 553 42.73 1.37 16.61
N GLU A 554 43.96 1.83 16.35
CA GLU A 554 44.87 1.27 15.35
C GLU A 554 45.19 -0.20 15.65
N GLU A 555 45.56 -0.51 16.90
CA GLU A 555 45.76 -1.88 17.40
C GLU A 555 44.52 -2.77 17.20
N MET A 556 43.32 -2.21 17.40
CA MET A 556 42.06 -2.91 17.14
C MET A 556 41.86 -3.16 15.63
N ILE A 557 42.07 -2.17 14.76
CA ILE A 557 41.96 -2.30 13.29
C ILE A 557 42.93 -3.36 12.75
N GLU A 558 44.19 -3.34 13.18
CA GLU A 558 45.17 -4.36 12.83
C GLU A 558 44.78 -5.74 13.38
N GLY A 559 43.97 -5.80 14.44
CA GLY A 559 43.58 -7.03 15.12
C GLY A 559 44.77 -7.70 15.80
N SER A 560 45.65 -6.89 16.41
CA SER A 560 46.82 -7.36 17.16
C SER A 560 46.40 -8.14 18.41
N GLU A 561 47.35 -8.79 19.09
CA GLU A 561 47.06 -9.43 20.40
C GLU A 561 46.49 -8.44 21.42
N ARG A 562 46.91 -7.16 21.35
CA ARG A 562 46.37 -6.09 22.19
C ARG A 562 44.98 -5.67 21.71
N GLY A 563 44.79 -5.46 20.41
CA GLY A 563 43.50 -5.12 19.80
C GLY A 563 42.41 -6.14 20.11
N LEU A 564 42.71 -7.43 19.97
CA LEU A 564 41.79 -8.55 20.28
C LEU A 564 41.31 -8.59 21.75
N GLN A 565 42.01 -7.90 22.66
CA GLN A 565 41.64 -7.78 24.07
C GLN A 565 40.81 -6.52 24.38
N CYS A 566 40.60 -5.66 23.39
CA CYS A 566 39.92 -4.37 23.50
C CYS A 566 38.54 -4.37 22.80
N CYS A 567 37.71 -3.44 23.23
CA CYS A 567 36.49 -3.04 22.53
C CYS A 567 36.30 -1.53 22.67
N LEU A 568 35.71 -0.88 21.67
CA LEU A 568 35.36 0.54 21.76
C LEU A 568 34.05 0.68 22.52
N ARG A 569 33.96 1.62 23.45
CA ARG A 569 32.74 2.00 24.18
C ARG A 569 32.42 3.47 23.95
N GLY A 570 31.14 3.80 23.89
CA GLY A 570 30.68 5.17 24.08
C GLY A 570 30.93 5.65 25.51
N LYS A 571 31.19 6.94 25.69
CA LYS A 571 31.32 7.63 26.98
C LYS A 571 30.02 8.35 27.29
N LEU A 572 29.05 7.60 27.80
CA LEU A 572 27.71 8.05 28.17
C LEU A 572 27.65 8.27 29.70
N ASP A 573 26.71 7.64 30.42
CA ASP A 573 26.67 7.64 31.88
C ASP A 573 26.68 6.21 32.44
N MET A 574 27.69 5.91 33.27
CA MET A 574 27.85 4.63 33.96
C MET A 574 26.93 4.45 35.17
N GLN A 575 26.38 5.54 35.72
CA GLN A 575 25.47 5.52 36.87
C GLN A 575 23.98 5.44 36.49
N ASP A 576 23.64 5.79 35.24
CA ASP A 576 22.28 5.80 34.71
C ASP A 576 21.47 4.54 35.10
N PRO A 577 20.24 4.66 35.65
CA PRO A 577 19.42 3.49 36.00
C PRO A 577 19.20 2.54 34.82
N ASN A 578 19.15 3.05 33.60
CA ASN A 578 19.06 2.26 32.37
C ASN A 578 20.43 1.68 31.99
N LYS A 579 20.56 0.35 32.11
CA LYS A 579 21.80 -0.39 31.84
C LYS A 579 22.26 -0.31 30.37
N SER A 580 21.38 0.08 29.43
CA SER A 580 21.76 0.29 28.03
C SER A 580 22.70 1.50 27.87
N LEU A 581 22.45 2.57 28.62
CA LEU A 581 23.23 3.82 28.60
C LEU A 581 24.58 3.73 29.33
N ARG A 582 24.84 2.65 30.09
CA ARG A 582 26.12 2.42 30.79
C ARG A 582 27.27 2.08 29.85
N ASP A 583 27.82 3.13 29.23
CA ASP A 583 28.91 3.13 28.24
C ASP A 583 28.79 1.93 27.26
N PRO A 584 27.84 1.96 26.30
CA PRO A 584 27.61 0.84 25.39
C PRO A 584 28.83 0.51 24.52
N VAL A 585 28.99 -0.76 24.16
CA VAL A 585 30.08 -1.21 23.27
C VAL A 585 29.70 -0.87 21.83
N TYR A 586 30.53 -0.08 21.16
CA TYR A 586 30.35 0.36 19.78
C TYR A 586 31.02 -0.55 18.75
N TYR A 587 32.24 -1.01 19.02
CA TYR A 587 33.00 -1.91 18.14
C TYR A 587 33.65 -3.05 18.92
N ARG A 588 33.79 -4.21 18.26
CA ARG A 588 34.48 -5.39 18.78
C ARG A 588 35.41 -5.97 17.73
N CYS A 589 36.55 -6.48 18.17
CA CYS A 589 37.44 -7.27 17.32
C CYS A 589 36.87 -8.68 17.12
N ASN A 590 36.89 -9.16 15.89
CA ASN A 590 36.56 -10.53 15.52
C ASN A 590 37.41 -10.90 14.28
N PRO A 591 38.31 -11.91 14.36
CA PRO A 591 39.18 -12.26 13.24
C PRO A 591 38.47 -13.07 12.13
N LEU A 592 37.18 -13.42 12.30
CA LEU A 592 36.42 -14.16 11.28
C LEU A 592 36.11 -13.29 10.05
N PRO A 593 36.18 -13.86 8.83
CA PRO A 593 35.85 -13.14 7.59
C PRO A 593 34.34 -12.90 7.47
N HIS A 594 33.97 -11.75 6.89
CA HIS A 594 32.59 -11.41 6.61
C HIS A 594 32.04 -12.08 5.35
N HIS A 595 30.79 -12.55 5.38
CA HIS A 595 30.20 -13.33 4.29
C HIS A 595 30.14 -12.61 2.93
N ARG A 596 30.01 -11.26 2.92
CA ARG A 596 30.09 -10.41 1.71
C ARG A 596 31.48 -9.87 1.37
N ILE A 597 32.28 -9.50 2.37
CA ILE A 597 33.49 -8.65 2.19
C ILE A 597 34.79 -9.29 2.68
N GLY A 598 34.74 -10.58 3.04
CA GLY A 598 35.88 -11.38 3.43
C GLY A 598 36.63 -10.83 4.64
N SER A 599 37.95 -11.02 4.66
CA SER A 599 38.84 -10.58 5.73
C SER A 599 39.23 -9.09 5.67
N LYS A 600 38.47 -8.24 4.95
CA LYS A 600 38.78 -6.80 4.79
C LYS A 600 38.80 -6.04 6.13
N TYR A 601 37.99 -6.48 7.09
CA TYR A 601 37.92 -5.90 8.43
C TYR A 601 38.13 -6.99 9.49
N LYS A 602 38.81 -6.62 10.58
CA LYS A 602 38.97 -7.44 11.80
C LYS A 602 38.19 -6.87 12.99
N ILE A 603 37.50 -5.74 12.76
CA ILE A 603 36.63 -5.08 13.72
C ILE A 603 35.26 -4.89 13.09
N TYR A 604 34.22 -5.05 13.91
CA TYR A 604 32.83 -4.96 13.48
C TYR A 604 32.05 -4.08 14.47
N PRO A 605 31.17 -3.19 13.96
CA PRO A 605 30.31 -2.40 14.81
C PRO A 605 29.27 -3.29 15.48
N THR A 606 28.75 -2.87 16.63
CA THR A 606 27.56 -3.50 17.21
C THR A 606 26.29 -2.95 16.57
N TYR A 607 25.21 -3.74 16.56
CA TYR A 607 23.87 -3.25 16.19
C TYR A 607 23.51 -1.92 16.90
N ASP A 608 23.83 -1.83 18.20
CA ASP A 608 23.57 -0.65 19.03
C ASP A 608 24.24 0.63 18.50
N PHE A 609 25.34 0.52 17.74
CA PHE A 609 26.07 1.63 17.12
C PHE A 609 25.77 1.79 15.63
N ALA A 610 25.65 0.68 14.90
CA ALA A 610 25.42 0.70 13.46
C ALA A 610 23.99 1.16 13.10
N CYS A 611 22.97 0.60 13.76
CA CYS A 611 21.58 0.87 13.42
C CYS A 611 21.19 2.37 13.52
N PRO A 612 21.50 3.11 14.61
CA PRO A 612 21.16 4.54 14.69
C PRO A 612 21.86 5.41 13.64
N PHE A 613 23.09 5.04 13.25
CA PHE A 613 23.83 5.73 12.20
C PHE A 613 23.27 5.43 10.81
N VAL A 614 23.11 4.14 10.47
CA VAL A 614 22.69 3.72 9.13
C VAL A 614 21.24 4.13 8.86
N ASP A 615 20.35 4.07 9.84
CA ASP A 615 18.99 4.62 9.72
C ASP A 615 19.00 6.12 9.41
N ALA A 616 19.79 6.92 10.15
CA ALA A 616 19.94 8.34 9.87
C ALA A 616 20.48 8.57 8.44
N ARG A 617 21.54 7.84 8.08
CA ARG A 617 22.25 7.88 6.79
C ARG A 617 21.38 7.49 5.59
N GLN A 618 20.42 6.59 5.76
CA GLN A 618 19.54 6.05 4.71
C GLN A 618 18.22 6.80 4.53
N GLY A 619 17.98 7.91 5.25
CA GLY A 619 16.70 8.62 5.17
C GLY A 619 15.53 7.92 5.86
N ILE A 620 15.80 6.92 6.73
CA ILE A 620 14.77 6.30 7.56
C ILE A 620 14.14 7.35 8.46
N SER A 621 12.86 7.61 8.26
CA SER A 621 12.08 8.55 9.08
C SER A 621 11.55 7.87 10.34
N HIS A 622 11.11 6.61 10.20
CA HIS A 622 10.47 5.82 11.23
C HIS A 622 11.18 4.46 11.37
N GLU A 623 11.74 4.18 12.55
CA GLU A 623 12.11 2.81 12.92
C GLU A 623 10.86 2.13 13.47
N LEU A 624 10.39 1.06 12.81
CA LEU A 624 9.46 0.12 13.43
C LEU A 624 10.27 -1.01 14.06
N ARG A 625 10.16 -1.21 15.38
CA ARG A 625 10.85 -2.27 16.12
C ARG A 625 9.94 -2.98 17.13
N SER A 626 10.36 -4.15 17.60
CA SER A 626 9.66 -4.85 18.67
C SER A 626 9.91 -4.22 20.05
N SER A 627 8.91 -4.22 20.92
CA SER A 627 8.99 -3.66 22.28
C SER A 627 9.97 -4.39 23.23
N GLU A 628 10.53 -5.54 22.82
CA GLU A 628 11.62 -6.21 23.55
C GLU A 628 12.94 -5.40 23.57
N TYR A 629 13.02 -4.33 22.78
CA TYR A 629 14.15 -3.40 22.73
C TYR A 629 13.91 -2.08 23.49
N HIS A 630 12.81 -1.91 24.23
CA HIS A 630 12.39 -0.62 24.81
C HIS A 630 13.50 0.15 25.55
N ASP A 631 14.21 -0.54 26.45
CA ASP A 631 15.33 0.01 27.23
C ASP A 631 16.47 0.59 26.36
N ARG A 632 16.57 0.18 25.08
CA ARG A 632 17.59 0.67 24.13
C ARG A 632 17.15 1.90 23.35
N ASN A 633 15.88 2.30 23.40
CA ASN A 633 15.41 3.48 22.65
C ASN A 633 16.15 4.75 23.12
N ALA A 634 16.35 4.91 24.44
CA ALA A 634 17.14 6.01 24.99
C ALA A 634 18.62 5.97 24.55
N GLN A 635 19.22 4.78 24.50
CA GLN A 635 20.56 4.55 23.96
C GLN A 635 20.66 4.92 22.48
N TYR A 636 19.69 4.51 21.65
CA TYR A 636 19.63 4.83 20.23
C TYR A 636 19.60 6.34 19.99
N TYR A 637 18.67 7.06 20.64
CA TYR A 637 18.57 8.52 20.51
C TYR A 637 19.85 9.24 20.99
N ARG A 638 20.43 8.80 22.11
CA ARG A 638 21.66 9.38 22.63
C ARG A 638 22.86 9.14 21.71
N ILE A 639 22.93 7.98 21.05
CA ILE A 639 23.97 7.70 20.06
C ILE A 639 23.81 8.61 18.83
N GLN A 640 22.58 8.85 18.33
CA GLN A 640 22.34 9.83 17.26
C GLN A 640 22.75 11.26 17.66
N GLU A 641 22.35 11.70 18.85
CA GLU A 641 22.76 13.00 19.44
C GLU A 641 24.29 13.10 19.52
N ASP A 642 24.97 12.07 20.02
CA ASP A 642 26.42 12.10 20.20
C ASP A 642 27.19 12.10 18.87
N MET A 643 26.67 11.44 17.84
CA MET A 643 27.14 11.49 16.45
C MET A 643 26.86 12.82 15.74
N GLY A 644 25.85 13.59 16.19
CA GLY A 644 25.33 14.76 15.46
C GLY A 644 24.47 14.38 14.25
N MET A 645 23.75 13.25 14.34
CA MET A 645 22.84 12.75 13.30
C MET A 645 21.42 13.28 13.49
N ARG A 646 20.68 13.44 12.39
CA ARG A 646 19.23 13.71 12.45
C ARG A 646 18.51 12.61 13.23
N LYS A 647 17.43 12.98 13.91
CA LYS A 647 16.61 12.06 14.69
C LYS A 647 15.82 11.11 13.78
N VAL A 648 15.73 9.84 14.18
CA VAL A 648 14.86 8.83 13.56
C VAL A 648 13.82 8.39 14.58
N HIS A 649 12.53 8.42 14.22
CA HIS A 649 11.46 8.21 15.19
C HIS A 649 11.20 6.72 15.42
N ILE A 650 11.41 6.24 16.65
CA ILE A 650 11.13 4.85 17.02
C ILE A 650 9.64 4.68 17.35
N TYR A 651 8.99 3.75 16.65
CA TYR A 651 7.67 3.23 16.96
C TYR A 651 7.77 1.73 17.29
N GLU A 652 7.08 1.32 18.35
CA GLU A 652 7.21 -0.03 18.91
C GLU A 652 5.92 -0.81 18.76
N PHE A 653 6.04 -2.09 18.38
CA PHE A 653 4.94 -3.06 18.35
C PHE A 653 5.29 -4.30 19.18
N SER A 654 4.30 -5.07 19.62
CA SER A 654 4.54 -6.31 20.34
C SER A 654 5.05 -7.41 19.42
N ARG A 655 6.08 -8.13 19.87
CA ARG A 655 6.50 -9.38 19.26
C ARG A 655 5.33 -10.37 19.23
N LEU A 656 5.02 -10.92 18.05
CA LEU A 656 4.06 -12.02 17.93
C LEU A 656 4.62 -13.26 18.64
N ASN A 657 3.81 -13.90 19.47
CA ASN A 657 4.07 -15.22 20.05
C ASN A 657 2.90 -16.14 19.70
N MET A 658 3.21 -17.39 19.37
CA MET A 658 2.22 -18.43 19.06
C MET A 658 2.29 -19.54 20.12
N VAL A 659 1.18 -20.21 20.40
CA VAL A 659 1.16 -21.40 21.28
C VAL A 659 1.88 -22.60 20.64
N CYS A 660 2.26 -23.59 21.45
CA CYS A 660 2.70 -24.92 21.01
C CYS A 660 3.85 -24.91 19.98
N THR A 661 4.71 -23.89 20.07
CA THR A 661 5.88 -23.67 19.20
C THR A 661 6.87 -22.73 19.91
N PHE A 662 7.99 -22.40 19.25
CA PHE A 662 8.91 -21.36 19.70
C PHE A 662 9.51 -20.59 18.53
N LEU A 663 9.73 -19.29 18.72
CA LEU A 663 10.31 -18.38 17.72
C LEU A 663 11.77 -18.04 18.06
N SER A 664 12.50 -19.01 18.62
CA SER A 664 13.93 -18.88 18.96
C SER A 664 14.77 -19.49 17.84
N LYS A 665 15.60 -18.67 17.15
CA LYS A 665 16.56 -19.14 16.14
C LYS A 665 17.39 -20.33 16.64
N HIS A 666 17.83 -20.27 17.90
CA HIS A 666 18.61 -21.34 18.56
C HIS A 666 17.84 -22.66 18.68
N ASN A 667 16.58 -22.61 19.11
CA ASN A 667 15.79 -23.82 19.35
C ASN A 667 15.33 -24.46 18.03
N LEU A 668 15.00 -23.65 17.03
CA LEU A 668 14.68 -24.12 15.68
C LEU A 668 15.91 -24.78 15.03
N LEU A 669 17.09 -24.16 15.14
CA LEU A 669 18.35 -24.75 14.67
C LEU A 669 18.64 -26.09 15.33
N TRP A 670 18.37 -26.25 16.64
CA TRP A 670 18.55 -27.52 17.34
C TRP A 670 17.69 -28.65 16.74
N PHE A 671 16.42 -28.39 16.42
CA PHE A 671 15.53 -29.40 15.84
C PHE A 671 16.04 -29.88 14.47
N VAL A 672 16.54 -28.97 13.62
CA VAL A 672 17.16 -29.32 12.33
C VAL A 672 18.46 -30.11 12.55
N GLN A 673 19.37 -29.62 13.41
CA GLN A 673 20.67 -30.27 13.67
C GLN A 673 20.56 -31.66 14.34
N ASN A 674 19.46 -31.94 15.04
CA ASN A 674 19.22 -33.23 15.70
C ASN A 674 18.25 -34.14 14.93
N GLY A 675 17.96 -33.83 13.66
CA GLY A 675 17.12 -34.67 12.78
C GLY A 675 15.69 -34.88 13.31
N LYS A 676 15.11 -33.86 13.95
CA LYS A 676 13.74 -33.90 14.50
C LYS A 676 12.68 -33.41 13.52
N VAL A 677 13.12 -32.80 12.42
CA VAL A 677 12.31 -32.23 11.34
C VAL A 677 13.03 -32.47 10.01
N ASP A 678 12.30 -32.41 8.90
CA ASP A 678 12.86 -32.57 7.55
C ASP A 678 13.91 -31.49 7.22
N GLY A 679 13.70 -30.28 7.74
CA GLY A 679 14.51 -29.10 7.44
C GLY A 679 13.85 -27.81 7.96
N TRP A 680 14.31 -26.67 7.46
CA TRP A 680 13.75 -25.35 7.81
C TRP A 680 12.36 -25.10 7.21
N ASP A 681 11.94 -25.89 6.23
CA ASP A 681 10.62 -25.85 5.57
C ASP A 681 9.66 -26.93 6.08
N ASP A 682 9.98 -27.63 7.18
CA ASP A 682 9.07 -28.64 7.76
C ASP A 682 7.68 -28.04 8.06
N PRO A 683 6.57 -28.69 7.67
CA PRO A 683 5.22 -28.17 7.92
C PRO A 683 4.85 -27.90 9.40
N ARG A 684 5.60 -28.43 10.38
CA ARG A 684 5.42 -28.15 11.81
C ARG A 684 6.18 -26.89 12.26
N PHE A 685 7.14 -26.40 11.48
CA PHE A 685 7.93 -25.22 11.81
C PHE A 685 7.12 -23.92 11.61
N PRO A 686 7.34 -22.91 12.49
CA PRO A 686 6.74 -21.58 12.34
C PRO A 686 7.45 -20.71 11.30
N THR A 687 8.35 -21.29 10.48
CA THR A 687 9.05 -20.62 9.38
C THR A 687 8.09 -20.23 8.27
N ILE A 688 8.45 -19.24 7.45
CA ILE A 688 7.61 -18.85 6.30
C ILE A 688 7.50 -20.02 5.31
N GLN A 689 8.62 -20.70 5.01
CA GLN A 689 8.64 -21.86 4.14
C GLN A 689 7.81 -23.03 4.71
N GLY A 690 7.90 -23.30 6.02
CA GLY A 690 7.13 -24.36 6.69
C GLY A 690 5.62 -24.13 6.68
N ILE A 691 5.15 -22.95 7.10
CA ILE A 691 3.71 -22.66 7.11
C ILE A 691 3.11 -22.60 5.69
N VAL A 692 3.88 -22.15 4.69
CA VAL A 692 3.45 -22.17 3.28
C VAL A 692 3.47 -23.59 2.71
N ARG A 693 4.47 -24.43 3.00
CA ARG A 693 4.49 -25.87 2.64
C ARG A 693 3.34 -26.65 3.29
N ARG A 694 2.87 -26.23 4.48
CA ARG A 694 1.64 -26.72 5.14
C ARG A 694 0.33 -26.25 4.48
N GLY A 695 0.39 -25.35 3.50
CA GLY A 695 -0.79 -24.83 2.79
C GLY A 695 -1.41 -23.56 3.38
N LEU A 696 -0.65 -22.76 4.14
CA LEU A 696 -1.07 -21.42 4.53
C LEU A 696 -1.03 -20.46 3.33
N LYS A 697 -2.13 -19.77 3.08
CA LYS A 697 -2.23 -18.67 2.11
C LYS A 697 -1.62 -17.38 2.69
N VAL A 698 -0.86 -16.67 1.89
CA VAL A 698 -0.12 -15.46 2.30
C VAL A 698 -1.10 -14.35 2.69
N GLU A 699 -2.23 -14.29 1.99
CA GLU A 699 -3.37 -13.41 2.25
C GLU A 699 -3.96 -13.64 3.66
N ALA A 700 -4.05 -14.89 4.11
CA ALA A 700 -4.50 -15.24 5.46
C ALA A 700 -3.52 -14.74 6.53
N LEU A 701 -2.22 -14.83 6.25
CA LEU A 701 -1.17 -14.32 7.12
C LEU A 701 -1.17 -12.78 7.16
N ILE A 702 -1.36 -12.12 6.02
CA ILE A 702 -1.50 -10.65 5.93
C ILE A 702 -2.68 -10.20 6.80
N GLN A 703 -3.87 -10.77 6.62
CA GLN A 703 -5.04 -10.45 7.43
C GLN A 703 -4.77 -10.70 8.92
N PHE A 704 -4.22 -11.86 9.29
CA PHE A 704 -3.93 -12.21 10.69
C PHE A 704 -2.92 -11.26 11.37
N ILE A 705 -1.96 -10.70 10.62
CA ILE A 705 -1.03 -9.69 11.12
C ILE A 705 -1.72 -8.31 11.24
N LEU A 706 -2.45 -7.87 10.23
CA LEU A 706 -3.11 -6.56 10.24
C LEU A 706 -4.22 -6.48 11.32
N GLU A 707 -4.94 -7.56 11.58
CA GLU A 707 -5.90 -7.68 12.69
C GLU A 707 -5.27 -7.49 14.10
N GLN A 708 -3.95 -7.55 14.24
CA GLN A 708 -3.23 -7.26 15.50
C GLN A 708 -2.70 -5.82 15.57
N GLY A 709 -2.50 -5.20 14.41
CA GLY A 709 -1.86 -3.89 14.26
C GLY A 709 -0.50 -3.76 14.95
N ALA A 710 -0.12 -2.50 15.20
CA ALA A 710 1.11 -2.12 15.89
C ALA A 710 0.95 -2.04 17.42
N SER A 711 0.00 -2.76 18.01
CA SER A 711 -0.23 -2.75 19.48
C SER A 711 1.03 -3.18 20.25
N LYS A 712 1.33 -2.48 21.36
CA LYS A 712 2.46 -2.82 22.26
C LYS A 712 2.18 -4.00 23.20
N ASN A 713 0.94 -4.45 23.30
CA ASN A 713 0.53 -5.52 24.22
C ASN A 713 1.03 -6.88 23.73
N LEU A 714 1.76 -7.60 24.59
CA LEU A 714 2.26 -8.94 24.33
C LEU A 714 1.13 -9.97 24.47
N ASN A 715 0.64 -10.47 23.33
CA ASN A 715 -0.37 -11.52 23.28
C ASN A 715 0.28 -12.86 22.90
N LEU A 716 -0.23 -13.96 23.46
CA LEU A 716 0.06 -15.32 23.03
C LEU A 716 -1.11 -15.80 22.17
N MET A 717 -0.84 -16.12 20.90
CA MET A 717 -1.87 -16.34 19.89
C MET A 717 -2.07 -17.83 19.60
N GLU A 718 -3.33 -18.25 19.48
CA GLU A 718 -3.73 -19.61 19.11
C GLU A 718 -3.63 -19.82 17.59
N TRP A 719 -3.10 -20.96 17.14
CA TRP A 719 -2.99 -21.30 15.72
C TRP A 719 -4.34 -21.39 15.01
N ASP A 720 -5.38 -21.83 15.71
CA ASP A 720 -6.74 -21.96 15.18
C ASP A 720 -7.29 -20.65 14.61
N LYS A 721 -6.88 -19.47 15.12
CA LYS A 721 -7.30 -18.19 14.54
C LYS A 721 -6.76 -18.03 13.13
N LEU A 722 -5.46 -18.30 12.93
CA LEU A 722 -4.81 -18.22 11.63
C LEU A 722 -5.36 -19.28 10.65
N TRP A 723 -5.51 -20.52 11.11
CA TRP A 723 -6.08 -21.60 10.27
C TRP A 723 -7.56 -21.40 9.96
N THR A 724 -8.33 -20.73 10.83
CA THR A 724 -9.72 -20.32 10.53
C THR A 724 -9.77 -19.25 9.44
N ILE A 725 -8.87 -18.27 9.46
CA ILE A 725 -8.75 -17.28 8.37
C ILE A 725 -8.35 -17.99 7.07
N ASN A 726 -7.34 -18.87 7.12
CA ASN A 726 -6.93 -19.67 5.96
C ASN A 726 -8.10 -20.50 5.38
N LYS A 727 -8.86 -21.17 6.25
CA LYS A 727 -10.03 -21.98 5.86
C LYS A 727 -11.10 -21.15 5.16
N LYS A 728 -11.37 -19.92 5.62
CA LYS A 728 -12.32 -19.00 4.94
C LYS A 728 -11.89 -18.65 3.51
N ILE A 729 -10.60 -18.62 3.22
CA ILE A 729 -10.05 -18.36 1.89
C ILE A 729 -10.07 -19.62 1.01
N ILE A 730 -9.65 -20.78 1.52
CA ILE A 730 -9.51 -21.99 0.69
C ILE A 730 -10.83 -22.77 0.51
N ASP A 731 -11.70 -22.82 1.51
CA ASP A 731 -12.89 -23.69 1.49
C ASP A 731 -13.95 -23.31 0.41
N PRO A 732 -14.17 -22.03 0.06
CA PRO A 732 -15.08 -21.68 -1.04
C PRO A 732 -14.62 -22.14 -2.44
N VAL A 733 -13.31 -22.35 -2.63
CA VAL A 733 -12.69 -22.54 -3.96
C VAL A 733 -12.02 -23.90 -4.18
N CYS A 734 -11.72 -24.67 -3.12
CA CYS A 734 -10.92 -25.88 -3.26
C CYS A 734 -11.69 -27.07 -3.90
N PRO A 735 -11.07 -27.77 -4.88
CA PRO A 735 -11.54 -29.06 -5.40
C PRO A 735 -11.80 -30.10 -4.29
N ARG A 736 -12.83 -30.93 -4.46
CA ARG A 736 -13.22 -31.96 -3.48
C ARG A 736 -12.97 -33.37 -4.02
N HIS A 737 -11.82 -33.88 -3.61
CA HIS A 737 -11.38 -35.25 -3.85
C HIS A 737 -12.10 -36.19 -2.88
N THR A 738 -11.88 -37.49 -3.01
CA THR A 738 -12.41 -38.52 -2.10
C THR A 738 -11.34 -39.58 -1.95
N ALA A 739 -11.13 -40.02 -0.71
CA ALA A 739 -10.08 -40.96 -0.38
C ALA A 739 -10.59 -42.00 0.62
N VAL A 740 -9.95 -43.16 0.62
CA VAL A 740 -10.23 -44.30 1.52
C VAL A 740 -8.89 -44.86 1.99
N ILE A 741 -8.74 -45.19 3.27
CA ILE A 741 -7.51 -45.79 3.81
C ILE A 741 -7.31 -47.18 3.21
N GLU A 742 -6.14 -47.45 2.61
CA GLU A 742 -5.90 -48.66 1.80
C GLU A 742 -6.03 -49.95 2.61
N GLU A 743 -5.44 -49.97 3.82
CA GLU A 743 -5.54 -51.09 4.77
C GLU A 743 -6.96 -51.29 5.34
N ARG A 744 -7.81 -50.26 5.27
CA ARG A 744 -9.13 -50.20 5.94
C ARG A 744 -10.28 -49.94 4.97
N ARG A 745 -10.11 -50.31 3.70
CA ARG A 745 -11.19 -50.27 2.70
C ARG A 745 -12.15 -51.45 2.88
N VAL A 746 -13.44 -51.17 2.90
CA VAL A 746 -14.50 -52.18 2.95
C VAL A 746 -15.17 -52.30 1.59
N LEU A 747 -15.39 -53.52 1.12
CA LEU A 747 -16.04 -53.77 -0.18
C LEU A 747 -17.55 -53.64 -0.06
N LEU A 748 -18.16 -52.74 -0.82
CA LEU A 748 -19.60 -52.63 -0.99
C LEU A 748 -20.00 -53.13 -2.38
N THR A 749 -20.94 -54.07 -2.43
CA THR A 749 -21.53 -54.59 -3.66
C THR A 749 -22.98 -54.13 -3.82
N LEU A 750 -23.30 -53.55 -4.97
CA LEU A 750 -24.63 -53.08 -5.34
C LEU A 750 -25.33 -54.16 -6.18
N THR A 751 -26.35 -54.85 -5.65
CA THR A 751 -26.96 -56.01 -6.34
C THR A 751 -27.63 -55.62 -7.66
N ASN A 752 -28.34 -54.48 -7.66
CA ASN A 752 -28.88 -53.78 -8.83
C ASN A 752 -28.00 -52.58 -9.26
N GLY A 753 -26.71 -52.60 -8.93
CA GLY A 753 -25.74 -51.70 -9.56
C GLY A 753 -25.53 -52.02 -11.04
N PRO A 754 -24.93 -51.10 -11.81
CA PRO A 754 -24.75 -51.27 -13.25
C PRO A 754 -23.88 -52.49 -13.54
N ASP A 755 -24.29 -53.29 -14.53
CA ASP A 755 -23.58 -54.53 -14.89
C ASP A 755 -22.25 -54.24 -15.59
N GLU A 756 -22.23 -53.26 -16.50
CA GLU A 756 -21.00 -52.70 -17.09
C GLU A 756 -20.66 -51.34 -16.46
N PRO A 757 -19.37 -51.05 -16.17
CA PRO A 757 -18.92 -49.73 -15.72
C PRO A 757 -19.26 -48.61 -16.69
N PHE A 758 -19.61 -47.43 -16.17
CA PHE A 758 -19.74 -46.20 -16.96
C PHE A 758 -19.14 -45.00 -16.24
N VAL A 759 -18.72 -43.98 -16.98
CA VAL A 759 -18.16 -42.72 -16.44
C VAL A 759 -19.21 -41.62 -16.49
N ARG A 760 -19.18 -40.70 -15.52
CA ARG A 760 -19.80 -39.36 -15.64
C ARG A 760 -18.78 -38.29 -15.30
N ILE A 761 -18.85 -37.19 -16.03
CA ILE A 761 -18.19 -35.93 -15.68
C ILE A 761 -19.01 -35.28 -14.56
N MET A 762 -18.34 -34.79 -13.51
CA MET A 762 -18.96 -34.12 -12.36
C MET A 762 -18.10 -32.93 -11.88
N PRO A 763 -18.70 -31.84 -11.35
CA PRO A 763 -17.93 -30.70 -10.86
C PRO A 763 -17.07 -31.05 -9.64
N ARG A 764 -15.80 -30.64 -9.65
CA ARG A 764 -14.86 -30.78 -8.52
C ARG A 764 -15.30 -29.93 -7.31
N HIS A 765 -16.01 -28.82 -7.52
CA HIS A 765 -16.66 -28.07 -6.44
C HIS A 765 -18.07 -27.59 -6.83
N LYS A 766 -19.10 -28.09 -6.15
CA LYS A 766 -20.54 -27.83 -6.45
C LYS A 766 -20.99 -26.36 -6.38
N LYS A 767 -20.15 -25.44 -5.91
CA LYS A 767 -20.43 -24.00 -5.79
C LYS A 767 -19.37 -23.11 -6.43
N TYR A 768 -18.37 -23.70 -7.09
CA TYR A 768 -17.27 -22.94 -7.70
C TYR A 768 -16.80 -23.66 -8.97
N GLU A 769 -17.30 -23.18 -10.10
CA GLU A 769 -17.01 -23.71 -11.44
C GLU A 769 -15.50 -23.68 -11.76
N GLY A 770 -14.78 -22.68 -11.24
CA GLY A 770 -13.32 -22.58 -11.37
C GLY A 770 -12.50 -23.69 -10.70
N ALA A 771 -13.13 -24.61 -9.94
CA ALA A 771 -12.49 -25.86 -9.51
C ALA A 771 -12.37 -26.90 -10.64
N GLY A 772 -13.05 -26.68 -11.76
CA GLY A 772 -13.15 -27.61 -12.89
C GLY A 772 -14.04 -28.81 -12.61
N GLU A 773 -13.93 -29.80 -13.50
CA GLU A 773 -14.67 -31.06 -13.43
C GLU A 773 -13.71 -32.24 -13.24
N LYS A 774 -14.29 -33.41 -12.92
CA LYS A 774 -13.60 -34.68 -12.74
C LYS A 774 -14.38 -35.80 -13.38
N GLU A 775 -13.69 -36.87 -13.78
CA GLU A 775 -14.35 -38.09 -14.22
C GLU A 775 -14.60 -38.99 -13.00
N THR A 776 -15.75 -39.66 -12.98
CA THR A 776 -16.10 -40.60 -11.91
C THR A 776 -16.74 -41.83 -12.50
N THR A 777 -16.08 -42.97 -12.30
CA THR A 777 -16.52 -44.28 -12.77
C THR A 777 -17.54 -44.88 -11.78
N PHE A 778 -18.69 -45.28 -12.28
CA PHE A 778 -19.77 -45.92 -11.54
C PHE A 778 -19.77 -47.41 -11.87
N THR A 779 -19.61 -48.28 -10.86
CA THR A 779 -19.54 -49.74 -11.05
C THR A 779 -20.29 -50.50 -9.96
N LYS A 780 -20.63 -51.76 -10.22
CA LYS A 780 -21.30 -52.65 -9.27
C LYS A 780 -20.57 -52.87 -7.93
N ARG A 781 -19.28 -52.53 -7.85
CA ARG A 781 -18.41 -52.74 -6.67
C ARG A 781 -17.62 -51.48 -6.34
N ILE A 782 -17.78 -50.99 -5.11
CA ILE A 782 -17.14 -49.76 -4.62
C ILE A 782 -16.45 -50.01 -3.28
N TRP A 783 -15.46 -49.17 -2.97
CA TRP A 783 -14.78 -49.13 -1.68
C TRP A 783 -15.40 -48.04 -0.80
N LEU A 784 -15.60 -48.34 0.48
CA LEU A 784 -15.87 -47.38 1.56
C LEU A 784 -14.71 -47.40 2.57
N ASP A 785 -14.59 -46.35 3.38
CA ASP A 785 -13.78 -46.40 4.61
C ASP A 785 -14.43 -47.31 5.67
N HIS A 786 -13.61 -47.96 6.50
CA HIS A 786 -14.08 -48.86 7.56
C HIS A 786 -15.01 -48.18 8.57
N GLU A 787 -14.73 -46.94 9.00
CA GLU A 787 -15.58 -46.31 10.01
C GLU A 787 -16.93 -45.84 9.40
N ASP A 788 -16.92 -45.40 8.14
CA ASP A 788 -18.14 -45.20 7.33
C ASP A 788 -18.94 -46.52 7.23
N ALA A 789 -18.28 -47.63 6.89
CA ALA A 789 -18.90 -48.95 6.73
C ALA A 789 -19.36 -49.62 8.03
N LYS A 790 -18.78 -49.24 9.17
CA LYS A 790 -19.11 -49.69 10.53
C LYS A 790 -20.27 -48.89 11.15
N SER A 791 -20.53 -47.68 10.65
CA SER A 791 -21.60 -46.80 11.14
C SER A 791 -23.02 -47.23 10.73
N VAL A 792 -23.16 -48.14 9.76
CA VAL A 792 -24.41 -48.43 9.05
C VAL A 792 -25.14 -49.65 9.63
N SER A 793 -26.47 -49.62 9.61
CA SER A 793 -27.33 -50.73 10.06
C SER A 793 -27.95 -51.51 8.90
N VAL A 794 -28.34 -52.76 9.13
CA VAL A 794 -29.16 -53.54 8.16
C VAL A 794 -30.50 -52.83 7.95
N ASP A 795 -31.00 -52.85 6.71
CA ASP A 795 -32.19 -52.12 6.23
C ASP A 795 -32.13 -50.58 6.34
N GLU A 796 -30.97 -49.99 6.69
CA GLU A 796 -30.79 -48.54 6.67
C GLU A 796 -30.61 -47.99 5.25
N GLU A 797 -31.32 -46.90 4.94
CA GLU A 797 -31.13 -46.11 3.73
C GLU A 797 -30.08 -45.02 3.95
N VAL A 798 -29.02 -45.00 3.13
CA VAL A 798 -27.97 -43.97 3.15
C VAL A 798 -27.85 -43.30 1.79
N THR A 799 -27.37 -42.05 1.73
CA THR A 799 -26.91 -41.45 0.47
C THR A 799 -25.51 -42.01 0.15
N LEU A 800 -25.31 -42.60 -1.03
CA LEU A 800 -24.00 -42.66 -1.67
C LEU A 800 -23.76 -41.32 -2.35
N LYS A 801 -22.73 -40.59 -1.88
CA LYS A 801 -22.47 -39.21 -2.31
C LYS A 801 -22.35 -39.13 -3.82
N ASP A 802 -23.10 -38.20 -4.42
CA ASP A 802 -23.11 -37.90 -5.86
C ASP A 802 -23.58 -39.07 -6.76
N TRP A 803 -24.17 -40.12 -6.18
CA TRP A 803 -24.87 -41.21 -6.88
C TRP A 803 -26.38 -41.19 -6.59
N GLY A 804 -26.78 -41.29 -5.32
CA GLY A 804 -28.18 -41.46 -4.90
C GLY A 804 -28.31 -42.32 -3.64
N ASN A 805 -29.53 -42.71 -3.26
CA ASN A 805 -29.75 -43.51 -2.06
C ASN A 805 -29.48 -45.01 -2.29
N ALA A 806 -29.06 -45.72 -1.24
CA ALA A 806 -28.89 -47.17 -1.23
C ALA A 806 -29.23 -47.79 0.14
N VAL A 807 -30.06 -48.84 0.12
CA VAL A 807 -30.53 -49.58 1.31
C VAL A 807 -29.58 -50.74 1.62
N VAL A 808 -29.13 -50.87 2.87
CA VAL A 808 -28.36 -52.05 3.34
C VAL A 808 -29.22 -53.30 3.33
N LYS A 809 -28.69 -54.42 2.84
CA LYS A 809 -29.33 -55.74 2.96
C LYS A 809 -28.47 -56.78 3.67
N GLU A 810 -27.15 -56.60 3.68
CA GLU A 810 -26.24 -57.53 4.38
C GLU A 810 -25.00 -56.78 4.88
N ILE A 811 -24.49 -57.21 6.04
CA ILE A 811 -23.24 -56.76 6.64
C ILE A 811 -22.44 -58.00 7.02
N SER A 812 -21.43 -58.34 6.23
CA SER A 812 -20.52 -59.45 6.52
C SER A 812 -19.41 -58.97 7.47
N LYS A 813 -19.03 -59.83 8.43
CA LYS A 813 -18.02 -59.55 9.44
C LYS A 813 -16.99 -60.67 9.55
N ASP A 814 -15.81 -60.34 10.04
CA ASP A 814 -14.77 -61.32 10.41
C ASP A 814 -15.00 -61.89 11.83
N GLN A 815 -14.02 -62.66 12.32
CA GLN A 815 -14.08 -63.32 13.64
C GLN A 815 -13.90 -62.33 14.80
N ASP A 816 -13.28 -61.17 14.55
CA ASP A 816 -13.04 -60.11 15.54
C ASP A 816 -14.18 -59.06 15.55
N GLY A 817 -15.10 -59.13 14.58
CA GLY A 817 -16.32 -58.31 14.48
C GLY A 817 -16.22 -57.08 13.59
N ASN A 818 -15.11 -56.91 12.85
CA ASN A 818 -14.91 -55.84 11.88
C ASN A 818 -15.77 -56.08 10.64
N VAL A 819 -16.15 -55.01 9.92
CA VAL A 819 -16.97 -55.15 8.69
C VAL A 819 -16.06 -55.43 7.50
N THR A 820 -16.26 -56.57 6.85
CA THR A 820 -15.43 -57.00 5.70
C THR A 820 -16.12 -56.75 4.36
N GLN A 821 -17.44 -56.87 4.30
CA GLN A 821 -18.23 -56.64 3.09
C GLN A 821 -19.63 -56.12 3.43
N LEU A 822 -20.17 -55.29 2.53
CA LEU A 822 -21.54 -54.78 2.56
C LEU A 822 -22.29 -55.15 1.28
N THR A 823 -23.53 -55.62 1.40
CA THR A 823 -24.44 -55.84 0.25
C THR A 823 -25.58 -54.82 0.33
N ARG A 824 -25.82 -54.07 -0.76
CA ARG A 824 -26.87 -53.03 -0.83
C ARG A 824 -27.69 -53.11 -2.12
N VAL A 825 -28.85 -52.44 -2.07
CA VAL A 825 -29.74 -52.18 -3.22
C VAL A 825 -29.78 -50.67 -3.45
N LEU A 826 -29.51 -50.20 -4.68
CA LEU A 826 -29.73 -48.82 -5.10
C LEU A 826 -31.23 -48.50 -5.08
N HIS A 827 -31.58 -47.35 -4.50
CA HIS A 827 -32.93 -46.81 -4.40
C HIS A 827 -32.93 -45.37 -4.92
N LEU A 828 -32.78 -45.20 -6.25
CA LEU A 828 -32.54 -43.89 -6.86
C LEU A 828 -33.77 -42.95 -6.84
N GLU A 829 -34.96 -43.49 -6.56
CA GLU A 829 -36.19 -42.72 -6.26
C GLU A 829 -36.19 -42.16 -4.83
N GLY A 830 -35.29 -42.64 -3.96
CA GLY A 830 -35.13 -42.18 -2.58
C GLY A 830 -34.57 -40.77 -2.46
N SER A 831 -34.96 -40.07 -1.39
CA SER A 831 -34.55 -38.68 -1.16
C SER A 831 -33.23 -38.58 -0.40
N VAL A 832 -32.24 -37.90 -0.98
CA VAL A 832 -30.99 -37.54 -0.28
C VAL A 832 -31.20 -36.55 0.89
N LYS A 833 -32.44 -36.13 1.16
CA LYS A 833 -32.83 -35.33 2.32
C LYS A 833 -33.31 -36.16 3.52
N THR A 834 -33.72 -37.42 3.33
CA THR A 834 -34.27 -38.28 4.40
C THR A 834 -33.22 -39.16 5.07
N THR A 835 -32.14 -39.51 4.36
CA THR A 835 -31.06 -40.37 4.87
C THR A 835 -30.18 -39.63 5.89
N LYS A 836 -29.87 -40.28 7.02
CA LYS A 836 -28.95 -39.74 8.03
C LYS A 836 -27.49 -39.76 7.56
N LEU A 837 -27.03 -40.93 7.10
CA LEU A 837 -25.65 -41.15 6.67
C LEU A 837 -25.47 -40.79 5.19
N LYS A 838 -24.31 -40.22 4.86
CA LYS A 838 -23.97 -39.73 3.51
C LYS A 838 -22.52 -40.08 3.19
N LEU A 839 -22.33 -41.28 2.64
CA LEU A 839 -21.04 -41.95 2.58
C LEU A 839 -20.24 -41.53 1.33
N THR A 840 -18.95 -41.36 1.51
CA THR A 840 -17.96 -41.20 0.43
C THR A 840 -17.47 -42.55 -0.05
N TRP A 841 -17.23 -42.70 -1.36
CA TRP A 841 -16.89 -43.97 -1.98
C TRP A 841 -15.90 -43.80 -3.13
N LEU A 842 -15.19 -44.88 -3.47
CA LEU A 842 -14.33 -44.99 -4.66
C LEU A 842 -14.74 -46.20 -5.50
N PRO A 843 -14.68 -46.15 -6.84
CA PRO A 843 -14.91 -47.33 -7.68
C PRO A 843 -13.85 -48.41 -7.44
N LYS A 844 -14.23 -49.69 -7.47
CA LYS A 844 -13.26 -50.79 -7.55
C LYS A 844 -12.71 -50.92 -8.98
N THR A 845 -11.72 -50.08 -9.29
CA THR A 845 -10.92 -50.10 -10.53
C THR A 845 -9.43 -50.34 -10.22
N SER A 846 -8.65 -50.68 -11.25
CA SER A 846 -7.18 -50.70 -11.22
C SER A 846 -6.54 -49.32 -11.43
N GLU A 847 -7.34 -48.29 -11.71
CA GLU A 847 -6.91 -46.92 -12.00
C GLU A 847 -6.75 -46.04 -10.74
N LEU A 848 -6.99 -46.59 -9.54
CA LEU A 848 -6.84 -45.86 -8.28
C LEU A 848 -5.36 -45.58 -8.00
N VAL A 849 -5.09 -44.38 -7.46
CA VAL A 849 -3.75 -43.92 -7.12
C VAL A 849 -3.53 -44.03 -5.62
N ASN A 850 -2.44 -44.68 -5.21
CA ASN A 850 -1.98 -44.67 -3.82
C ASN A 850 -1.29 -43.34 -3.49
N LEU A 851 -1.67 -42.70 -2.39
CA LEU A 851 -1.02 -41.53 -1.82
C LEU A 851 -0.74 -41.77 -0.33
N THR A 852 0.27 -41.09 0.21
CA THR A 852 0.50 -41.01 1.66
C THR A 852 -0.12 -39.73 2.21
N LEU A 853 -1.16 -39.85 3.02
CA LEU A 853 -1.69 -38.74 3.81
C LEU A 853 -0.78 -38.51 5.02
N VAL A 854 -0.32 -37.27 5.20
CA VAL A 854 0.54 -36.86 6.33
C VAL A 854 -0.21 -35.89 7.23
N GLY A 855 -0.58 -36.34 8.42
CA GLY A 855 -1.14 -35.49 9.48
C GLY A 855 -0.04 -34.81 10.29
N PHE A 856 -0.09 -33.49 10.37
CA PHE A 856 0.84 -32.66 11.14
C PHE A 856 0.12 -32.02 12.34
N ASP A 857 0.57 -32.35 13.56
CA ASP A 857 0.12 -31.67 14.78
C ASP A 857 0.99 -30.42 15.07
N TYR A 858 1.13 -30.05 16.34
CA TYR A 858 2.04 -29.04 16.86
C TYR A 858 3.52 -29.48 16.88
N LEU A 859 4.43 -28.56 17.20
CA LEU A 859 5.87 -28.83 17.34
C LEU A 859 6.27 -29.19 18.78
N ILE A 860 5.51 -28.71 19.77
CA ILE A 860 5.63 -29.07 21.18
C ILE A 860 4.24 -29.22 21.82
N THR A 861 4.13 -30.11 22.80
CA THR A 861 2.86 -30.41 23.50
C THR A 861 2.40 -29.33 24.48
N LYS A 862 3.31 -28.42 24.90
CA LYS A 862 3.02 -27.32 25.84
C LYS A 862 2.65 -26.03 25.10
N LYS A 863 1.55 -25.38 25.50
CA LYS A 863 1.15 -24.06 24.98
C LYS A 863 2.22 -22.97 25.13
N LYS A 864 3.06 -23.06 26.18
CA LYS A 864 4.15 -22.13 26.48
C LYS A 864 5.24 -22.86 27.27
N LEU A 865 6.51 -22.51 27.05
CA LEU A 865 7.64 -22.99 27.84
C LEU A 865 7.86 -22.07 29.05
N GLU A 866 7.86 -22.63 30.27
CA GLU A 866 8.00 -21.87 31.52
C GLU A 866 9.17 -22.39 32.38
N GLY A 867 10.38 -22.37 31.79
CA GLY A 867 11.61 -22.83 32.42
C GLY A 867 11.92 -24.33 32.26
N GLU A 868 10.94 -25.11 31.79
CA GLU A 868 11.13 -26.49 31.34
C GLU A 868 12.07 -26.55 30.11
N ASN A 869 12.81 -27.65 29.97
CA ASN A 869 13.64 -27.90 28.80
C ASN A 869 12.74 -28.32 27.62
N PHE A 870 12.89 -27.66 26.47
CA PHE A 870 12.02 -27.90 25.32
C PHE A 870 12.15 -29.31 24.71
N ILE A 871 13.27 -30.00 25.00
CA ILE A 871 13.52 -31.39 24.58
C ILE A 871 12.49 -32.35 25.19
N ASP A 872 12.05 -32.09 26.43
CA ASP A 872 11.17 -32.98 27.20
C ASP A 872 9.69 -32.87 26.77
N VAL A 873 9.37 -31.93 25.87
CA VAL A 873 8.00 -31.60 25.44
C VAL A 873 7.85 -31.51 23.91
N GLN A 874 8.83 -32.00 23.16
CA GLN A 874 8.76 -32.14 21.69
C GLN A 874 7.57 -33.03 21.29
N ASP A 875 6.80 -32.61 20.28
CA ASP A 875 5.85 -33.50 19.61
C ASP A 875 6.37 -33.83 18.21
N LEU A 876 6.44 -35.12 17.92
CA LEU A 876 6.95 -35.67 16.67
C LEU A 876 5.91 -36.58 16.00
N THR A 877 4.66 -36.55 16.46
CA THR A 877 3.57 -37.40 15.99
C THR A 877 3.20 -37.04 14.55
N LEU A 878 3.68 -37.83 13.60
CA LEU A 878 3.26 -37.79 12.21
C LEU A 878 2.28 -38.94 11.96
N LEU A 879 1.02 -38.61 11.64
CA LEU A 879 0.05 -39.61 11.22
C LEU A 879 0.28 -39.89 9.73
N LEU A 880 0.95 -41.00 9.42
CA LEU A 880 1.10 -41.50 8.06
C LEU A 880 0.01 -42.54 7.79
N LEU A 881 -0.78 -42.32 6.74
CA LEU A 881 -1.80 -43.26 6.26
C LEU A 881 -1.68 -43.42 4.75
N GLU A 882 -1.58 -44.67 4.27
CA GLU A 882 -1.77 -44.96 2.85
C GLU A 882 -3.25 -44.87 2.50
N ILE A 883 -3.56 -44.09 1.48
CA ILE A 883 -4.92 -43.83 0.99
C ILE A 883 -5.01 -44.08 -0.52
N LEU A 884 -6.16 -44.56 -0.97
CA LEU A 884 -6.54 -44.53 -2.38
C LEU A 884 -7.19 -43.18 -2.70
N THR A 885 -7.00 -42.69 -3.93
CA THR A 885 -7.83 -41.67 -4.59
C THR A 885 -8.10 -42.10 -6.04
N SER A 886 -9.10 -41.51 -6.71
CA SER A 886 -9.30 -41.67 -8.15
C SER A 886 -8.47 -40.69 -8.99
N GLU A 887 -8.05 -39.56 -8.40
CA GLU A 887 -7.35 -38.47 -9.09
C GLU A 887 -6.40 -37.73 -8.13
N ILE A 888 -5.33 -37.15 -8.67
CA ILE A 888 -4.51 -36.10 -8.04
C ILE A 888 -4.99 -34.73 -8.54
#